data_AF-A0A2K1YWC3-F1
#
_entry.id   AF-A0A2K1YWC3-F1
#
_cell.length_a   1.000
_cell.length_b   1.000
_cell.length_c   1.000
_cell.angle_alpha   90.00
_cell.angle_beta   90.00
_cell.angle_gamma   90.00
#
_symmetry.space_group_name_H-M   'P 1'
#
loop_
_entity.id
_entity.type
_entity.pdbx_description
1 polymer ?
#
loop_
_entity_poly.entity_id
_entity_poly.type
_entity_poly.pdbx_seq_one_letter_code
_entity_poly.pdbx_strand_id
1 'polypeptide(L)'
;MVLELLFQSTFKKQTTNWSQHIKESMECQFLEIHAPSGLDLSKNTEYASQAALWGIEGLPDLGEIYPLGGSADRLGLVDPDTGECLPAAMLPYCGRTLLEGLIRDLQAREFLYFKIYGKQCITPVAIMTSSAKNNHEHITSLCERLSWFGRGQSSFQLFEQPLVPAISAEDGQWLVTKPFAPVCKPGGHGVIWKLAYDKGIFEWFYDHDRKGATVRQVSNVVAATDLTLLALAGIGLRHRKKLGFASCKRNSGATEGINVLIEKKNLDGQWAYGLSCIEYTEFDKFEITGGPCSTNGLQAEFPANTNILYVDLPSLELVASSNNEKSLPGMVLNTKKPIVYMDHYGNCHSVYGGRLECTMQNIADNFTNTYLSRCYKGVEDKLDTFIVYNERRRVTSSAKRKRRHSDNTLHQTPDGALLDILRNAYDLLSHCDIELPQIEGNDKYVESGPPFLIYLHPALGPLWEVTRQKFNGGSISKGSELQIEVAEFSWRNVQLDGSLIIIAENVMGSTRIDPNGEPILQYGNRCGRCRLQNVKVVNKGINWSFGDNIYWKHDVQRFEALKVILHGNAEFEADNVTIQGNQIFEIPDGYKMKITSGDSGLQVQLNPLEQKIMDSGSWHWNYKIHGSHIQLELVET
;
A
#
# COMPACT_ATOMS: atom_id res chain seq x y z
N MET A 1 -6.08 33.50 3.72
CA MET A 1 -6.20 34.41 2.55
C MET A 1 -7.69 34.68 2.39
N VAL A 2 -8.14 35.93 2.51
CA VAL A 2 -9.57 36.27 2.48
C VAL A 2 -10.02 36.29 1.02
N LEU A 3 -10.79 35.28 0.59
CA LEU A 3 -11.48 35.29 -0.69
C LEU A 3 -12.94 35.66 -0.42
N GLU A 4 -13.24 36.96 -0.50
CA GLU A 4 -14.62 37.43 -0.66
C GLU A 4 -15.07 37.10 -2.09
N LEU A 5 -16.02 36.17 -2.23
CA LEU A 5 -16.68 35.89 -3.50
C LEU A 5 -17.58 37.08 -3.88
N LEU A 6 -17.02 38.04 -4.61
CA LEU A 6 -17.77 38.97 -5.43
C LEU A 6 -17.91 38.38 -6.84
N PHE A 7 -19.12 37.98 -7.22
CA PHE A 7 -19.47 37.79 -8.63
C PHE A 7 -20.78 38.52 -8.95
N GLN A 8 -20.66 39.78 -9.37
CA GLN A 8 -21.61 40.40 -10.28
C GLN A 8 -20.94 40.50 -11.65
N SER A 9 -21.42 39.74 -12.62
CA SER A 9 -21.30 40.13 -14.02
C SER A 9 -22.63 39.91 -14.73
N THR A 10 -23.18 41.04 -15.14
CA THR A 10 -24.40 41.18 -15.94
C THR A 10 -24.19 40.64 -17.35
N PHE A 11 -24.88 39.54 -17.70
CA PHE A 11 -25.27 39.29 -19.09
C PHE A 11 -26.68 38.67 -19.14
N LYS A 12 -27.64 39.46 -19.65
CA LYS A 12 -29.01 39.03 -19.95
C LYS A 12 -29.04 38.31 -21.30
N LYS A 13 -29.39 37.02 -21.32
CA LYS A 13 -30.43 36.44 -22.21
C LYS A 13 -30.67 34.94 -21.95
N GLN A 14 -31.89 34.65 -21.49
CA GLN A 14 -32.72 33.46 -21.68
C GLN A 14 -32.05 32.07 -21.75
N THR A 15 -31.94 31.43 -20.59
CA THR A 15 -32.12 29.97 -20.41
C THR A 15 -32.72 29.74 -19.02
N THR A 16 -34.03 29.94 -18.92
CA THR A 16 -34.85 29.64 -17.74
C THR A 16 -34.94 28.13 -17.55
N ASN A 17 -34.22 27.61 -16.53
CA ASN A 17 -34.47 26.41 -15.71
C ASN A 17 -33.19 25.67 -15.26
N TRP A 18 -31.99 26.03 -15.74
CA TRP A 18 -30.72 25.42 -15.29
C TRP A 18 -30.02 26.18 -14.15
N SER A 19 -30.39 27.44 -13.90
CA SER A 19 -29.79 28.29 -12.87
C SER A 19 -30.40 28.12 -11.46
N GLN A 20 -31.44 27.31 -11.32
CA GLN A 20 -32.02 26.98 -10.00
C GLN A 20 -31.37 25.74 -9.36
N HIS A 21 -30.90 24.77 -10.14
CA HIS A 21 -30.28 23.55 -9.57
C HIS A 21 -28.84 23.74 -9.07
N ILE A 22 -28.10 24.73 -9.58
CA ILE A 22 -26.75 25.06 -9.09
C ILE A 22 -26.81 25.89 -7.78
N LYS A 23 -27.97 26.43 -7.42
CA LYS A 23 -28.15 27.24 -6.22
C LYS A 23 -28.27 26.42 -4.93
N GLU A 24 -28.65 25.15 -4.99
CA GLU A 24 -28.94 24.36 -3.78
C GLU A 24 -27.72 23.62 -3.20
N SER A 25 -26.61 23.48 -3.94
CA SER A 25 -25.43 22.71 -3.46
C SER A 25 -24.28 23.55 -2.87
N MET A 26 -24.40 24.88 -2.83
CA MET A 26 -23.36 25.78 -2.27
C MET A 26 -23.93 26.96 -1.44
N GLU A 27 -24.99 26.75 -0.64
CA GLU A 27 -25.44 27.81 0.27
C GLU A 27 -24.56 27.87 1.53
N CYS A 28 -23.37 28.46 1.40
CA CYS A 28 -22.48 28.76 2.50
C CYS A 28 -22.11 30.25 2.44
N GLN A 29 -22.19 30.95 3.58
CA GLN A 29 -21.86 32.37 3.63
C GLN A 29 -20.34 32.63 3.57
N PHE A 30 -19.52 31.62 3.87
CA PHE A 30 -18.09 31.78 4.10
C PHE A 30 -17.33 30.44 4.02
N LEU A 31 -16.29 30.36 3.18
CA LEU A 31 -15.44 29.16 3.05
C LEU A 31 -13.96 29.56 3.18
N GLU A 32 -13.25 28.97 4.13
CA GLU A 32 -11.80 29.10 4.27
C GLU A 32 -11.10 27.72 4.26
N ILE A 33 -9.87 27.72 3.75
CA ILE A 33 -9.03 26.53 3.59
C ILE A 33 -7.77 26.73 4.43
N HIS A 34 -7.53 25.79 5.35
CA HIS A 34 -6.39 25.81 6.26
C HIS A 34 -5.54 24.55 6.09
N ALA A 35 -4.24 24.66 6.37
CA ALA A 35 -3.40 23.48 6.46
C ALA A 35 -3.81 22.69 7.72
N PRO A 36 -4.14 21.39 7.59
CA PRO A 36 -4.63 20.62 8.72
C PRO A 36 -3.49 20.33 9.70
N SER A 37 -3.71 20.61 10.98
CA SER A 37 -2.82 20.10 12.02
C SER A 37 -3.21 18.66 12.35
N GLY A 38 -2.21 17.81 12.59
CA GLY A 38 -2.44 16.38 12.79
C GLY A 38 -1.24 15.72 13.43
N LEU A 39 -1.43 14.47 13.84
CA LEU A 39 -0.46 13.73 14.61
C LEU A 39 0.71 13.27 13.73
N ASP A 40 1.92 13.68 14.09
CA ASP A 40 3.14 13.21 13.44
C ASP A 40 3.72 11.99 14.18
N LEU A 41 3.53 10.82 13.58
CA LEU A 41 3.95 9.52 14.13
C LEU A 41 5.48 9.40 14.24
N SER A 42 6.22 10.19 13.45
CA SER A 42 7.69 10.21 13.52
C SER A 42 8.22 10.99 14.74
N LYS A 43 7.41 11.91 15.29
CA LYS A 43 7.80 12.75 16.43
C LYS A 43 7.36 12.18 17.77
N ASN A 44 6.17 11.58 17.82
CA ASN A 44 5.63 10.97 19.03
C ASN A 44 5.63 9.43 18.89
N THR A 45 6.82 8.84 19.04
CA THR A 45 7.04 7.40 18.82
C THR A 45 6.25 6.54 19.80
N GLU A 46 6.10 6.98 21.05
CA GLU A 46 5.36 6.26 22.09
C GLU A 46 3.87 6.15 21.73
N TYR A 47 3.25 7.27 21.36
CA TYR A 47 1.86 7.25 20.91
C TYR A 47 1.72 6.49 19.58
N ALA A 48 2.69 6.58 18.67
CA ALA A 48 2.66 5.86 17.41
C ALA A 48 2.66 4.33 17.63
N SER A 49 3.50 3.83 18.53
CA SER A 49 3.50 2.43 18.96
C SER A 49 2.18 2.04 19.62
N GLN A 50 1.66 2.87 20.53
CA GLN A 50 0.37 2.63 21.18
C GLN A 50 -0.80 2.58 20.18
N ALA A 51 -0.81 3.49 19.21
CA ALA A 51 -1.82 3.53 18.15
C ALA A 51 -1.74 2.30 17.24
N ALA A 52 -0.52 1.85 16.91
CA ALA A 52 -0.33 0.63 16.14
C ALA A 52 -0.83 -0.62 16.90
N LEU A 53 -0.62 -0.69 18.22
CA LEU A 53 -1.20 -1.75 19.05
C LEU A 53 -2.73 -1.75 19.03
N TRP A 54 -3.38 -0.57 19.10
CA TRP A 54 -4.84 -0.51 18.92
C TRP A 54 -5.29 -1.01 17.55
N GLY A 55 -4.49 -0.76 16.51
CA GLY A 55 -4.74 -1.28 15.16
C GLY A 55 -4.63 -2.80 15.09
N ILE A 56 -3.67 -3.39 15.81
CA ILE A 56 -3.51 -4.84 15.91
C ILE A 56 -4.67 -5.44 16.72
N GLU A 57 -4.96 -4.90 17.91
CA GLU A 57 -6.09 -5.33 18.74
C GLU A 57 -7.42 -5.26 17.97
N GLY A 58 -7.60 -4.19 17.20
CA GLY A 58 -8.77 -3.95 16.37
C GLY A 58 -8.80 -4.68 15.02
N LEU A 59 -7.79 -5.49 14.67
CA LEU A 59 -7.73 -6.18 13.38
C LEU A 59 -8.98 -7.04 13.08
N PRO A 60 -9.60 -7.75 14.05
CA PRO A 60 -10.87 -8.44 13.84
C PRO A 60 -12.06 -7.51 13.53
N ASP A 61 -11.97 -6.23 13.85
CA ASP A 61 -13.02 -5.25 13.52
C ASP A 61 -12.79 -4.58 12.15
N LEU A 62 -11.73 -4.94 11.42
CA LEU A 62 -11.32 -4.31 10.16
C LEU A 62 -11.55 -5.20 8.94
N GLY A 63 -11.98 -4.57 7.85
CA GLY A 63 -11.89 -5.05 6.47
C GLY A 63 -10.81 -4.32 5.65
N GLU A 64 -10.59 -4.76 4.42
CA GLU A 64 -9.74 -4.08 3.44
C GLU A 64 -10.53 -3.76 2.16
N ILE A 65 -10.33 -2.57 1.61
CA ILE A 65 -10.97 -2.13 0.36
C ILE A 65 -9.89 -1.69 -0.63
N TYR A 66 -9.81 -2.36 -1.79
CA TYR A 66 -8.79 -2.09 -2.80
C TYR A 66 -9.39 -1.60 -4.13
N PRO A 67 -9.17 -0.32 -4.52
CA PRO A 67 -9.54 0.19 -5.83
C PRO A 67 -8.53 -0.26 -6.90
N LEU A 68 -8.88 -1.30 -7.69
CA LEU A 68 -8.05 -1.92 -8.74
C LEU A 68 -8.54 -1.70 -10.17
N GLY A 69 -9.50 -0.81 -10.41
CA GLY A 69 -10.04 -0.52 -11.75
C GLY A 69 -9.09 0.21 -12.72
N GLY A 70 -7.84 0.47 -12.34
CA GLY A 70 -6.86 1.17 -13.16
C GLY A 70 -6.01 0.23 -14.04
N SER A 71 -5.85 0.58 -15.31
CA SER A 71 -4.92 -0.09 -16.23
C SER A 71 -3.49 0.44 -16.07
N ALA A 72 -2.50 -0.40 -16.41
CA ALA A 72 -1.08 -0.09 -16.32
C ALA A 72 -0.53 0.67 -17.55
N ASP A 73 -1.35 1.46 -18.23
CA ASP A 73 -1.00 2.10 -19.52
C ASP A 73 0.30 2.92 -19.44
N ARG A 74 0.48 3.65 -18.33
CA ARG A 74 1.67 4.48 -18.10
C ARG A 74 2.93 3.67 -17.81
N LEU A 75 2.79 2.40 -17.41
CA LEU A 75 3.89 1.46 -17.22
C LEU A 75 4.23 0.74 -18.53
N GLY A 76 3.34 0.76 -19.52
CA GLY A 76 3.48 -0.02 -20.76
C GLY A 76 3.44 -1.52 -20.50
N LEU A 77 2.73 -1.94 -19.45
CA LEU A 77 2.54 -3.36 -19.14
C LEU A 77 1.43 -3.90 -20.06
N VAL A 78 1.81 -4.80 -20.95
CA VAL A 78 0.93 -5.44 -21.92
C VAL A 78 1.04 -6.95 -21.81
N ASP A 79 -0.03 -7.61 -22.18
CA ASP A 79 -0.07 -9.05 -22.38
C ASP A 79 0.79 -9.39 -23.63
N PRO A 80 1.72 -10.36 -23.52
CA PRO A 80 2.63 -10.68 -24.62
C PRO A 80 1.94 -11.35 -25.82
N ASP A 81 0.81 -12.04 -25.59
CA ASP A 81 0.12 -12.81 -26.62
C ASP A 81 -0.90 -11.94 -27.36
N THR A 82 -1.64 -11.11 -26.62
CA THR A 82 -2.72 -10.28 -27.17
C THR A 82 -2.28 -8.83 -27.46
N GLY A 83 -1.23 -8.35 -26.79
CA GLY A 83 -0.81 -6.94 -26.84
C GLY A 83 -1.72 -6.00 -26.04
N GLU A 84 -2.75 -6.49 -25.37
CA GLU A 84 -3.67 -5.67 -24.56
C GLU A 84 -3.00 -5.17 -23.27
N CYS A 85 -3.41 -4.01 -22.77
CA CYS A 85 -2.83 -3.47 -21.53
C CYS A 85 -3.35 -4.23 -20.31
N LEU A 86 -2.45 -4.68 -19.44
CA LEU A 86 -2.81 -5.40 -18.23
C LEU A 86 -3.14 -4.47 -17.04
N PRO A 87 -3.87 -4.96 -16.04
CA PRO A 87 -4.02 -4.28 -14.75
C PRO A 87 -2.69 -3.99 -14.06
N ALA A 88 -2.58 -2.85 -13.36
CA ALA A 88 -1.38 -2.51 -12.59
C ALA A 88 -1.07 -3.54 -11.50
N ALA A 89 -2.11 -4.17 -10.94
CA ALA A 89 -2.00 -5.23 -9.95
C ALA A 89 -1.16 -6.43 -10.42
N MET A 90 -1.06 -6.67 -11.73
CA MET A 90 -0.30 -7.77 -12.33
C MET A 90 1.18 -7.43 -12.58
N LEU A 91 1.62 -6.20 -12.34
CA LEU A 91 3.01 -5.80 -12.55
C LEU A 91 3.94 -6.68 -11.72
N PRO A 92 4.90 -7.42 -12.33
CA PRO A 92 5.94 -8.11 -11.59
C PRO A 92 6.85 -7.11 -10.89
N TYR A 93 7.03 -7.26 -9.58
CA TYR A 93 7.72 -6.33 -8.71
C TYR A 93 8.33 -7.09 -7.52
N CYS A 94 9.64 -7.00 -7.34
CA CYS A 94 10.40 -7.74 -6.32
C CYS A 94 10.10 -9.26 -6.32
N GLY A 95 10.01 -9.85 -7.52
CA GLY A 95 9.78 -11.28 -7.73
C GLY A 95 8.32 -11.74 -7.69
N ARG A 96 7.35 -10.84 -7.44
CA ARG A 96 5.91 -11.17 -7.31
C ARG A 96 5.03 -10.11 -7.95
N THR A 97 3.74 -10.36 -8.16
CA THR A 97 2.83 -9.29 -8.60
C THR A 97 2.59 -8.26 -7.49
N LEU A 98 2.22 -7.03 -7.86
CA LEU A 98 1.85 -6.00 -6.86
C LEU A 98 0.66 -6.43 -5.99
N LEU A 99 -0.29 -7.21 -6.53
CA LEU A 99 -1.39 -7.77 -5.74
C LEU A 99 -0.90 -8.77 -4.70
N GLU A 100 0.02 -9.67 -5.06
CA GLU A 100 0.64 -10.59 -4.10
C GLU A 100 1.34 -9.85 -2.97
N GLY A 101 2.08 -8.79 -3.27
CA GLY A 101 2.71 -7.93 -2.25
C GLY A 101 1.67 -7.35 -1.30
N LEU A 102 0.59 -6.79 -1.84
CA LEU A 102 -0.50 -6.19 -1.07
C LEU A 102 -1.15 -7.18 -0.09
N ILE A 103 -1.40 -8.42 -0.53
CA ILE A 103 -1.99 -9.48 0.30
C ILE A 103 -1.00 -10.04 1.31
N ARG A 104 0.28 -10.13 0.98
CA ARG A 104 1.34 -10.55 1.91
C ARG A 104 1.51 -9.58 3.07
N ASP A 105 1.39 -8.28 2.83
CA ASP A 105 1.35 -7.27 3.90
C ASP A 105 0.16 -7.48 4.85
N LEU A 106 -1.00 -7.85 4.32
CA LEU A 106 -2.19 -8.16 5.11
C LEU A 106 -1.98 -9.42 5.95
N GLN A 107 -1.53 -10.51 5.32
CA GLN A 107 -1.23 -11.77 6.01
C GLN A 107 -0.18 -11.61 7.11
N ALA A 108 0.80 -10.72 6.93
CA ALA A 108 1.79 -10.43 7.96
C ALA A 108 1.19 -9.74 9.19
N ARG A 109 0.21 -8.84 9.02
CA ARG A 109 -0.53 -8.23 10.13
C ARG A 109 -1.40 -9.24 10.86
N GLU A 110 -2.09 -10.09 10.13
CA GLU A 110 -2.90 -11.19 10.70
C GLU A 110 -2.01 -12.21 11.43
N PHE A 111 -0.85 -12.52 10.87
CA PHE A 111 0.13 -13.39 11.52
C PHE A 111 0.68 -12.75 12.81
N LEU A 112 0.97 -11.45 12.81
CA LEU A 112 1.36 -10.73 14.03
C LEU A 112 0.26 -10.80 15.09
N TYR A 113 -1.00 -10.58 14.70
CA TYR A 113 -2.15 -10.75 15.60
C TYR A 113 -2.22 -12.16 16.17
N PHE A 114 -2.05 -13.19 15.33
CA PHE A 114 -1.98 -14.59 15.75
C PHE A 114 -0.85 -14.83 16.76
N LYS A 115 0.36 -14.32 16.51
CA LYS A 115 1.51 -14.49 17.41
C LYS A 115 1.29 -13.86 18.79
N ILE A 116 0.53 -12.78 18.87
CA ILE A 116 0.24 -12.06 20.13
C ILE A 116 -0.93 -12.71 20.88
N TYR A 117 -2.02 -13.03 20.20
CA TYR A 117 -3.29 -13.43 20.84
C TYR A 117 -3.61 -14.93 20.72
N GLY A 118 -2.82 -15.69 19.95
CA GLY A 118 -3.05 -17.12 19.71
C GLY A 118 -4.30 -17.43 18.89
N LYS A 119 -4.88 -16.42 18.22
CA LYS A 119 -6.11 -16.56 17.43
C LYS A 119 -5.87 -16.12 15.99
N GLN A 120 -6.26 -16.96 15.04
CA GLN A 120 -6.22 -16.61 13.63
C GLN A 120 -7.42 -15.73 13.28
N CYS A 121 -7.16 -14.59 12.64
CA CYS A 121 -8.16 -13.69 12.07
C CYS A 121 -7.93 -13.61 10.57
N ILE A 122 -9.00 -13.80 9.78
CA ILE A 122 -8.98 -13.59 8.33
C ILE A 122 -9.76 -12.32 8.03
N THR A 123 -9.05 -11.27 7.66
CA THR A 123 -9.61 -9.98 7.28
C THR A 123 -10.25 -10.09 5.88
N PRO A 124 -11.55 -9.77 5.73
CA PRO A 124 -12.23 -9.79 4.45
C PRO A 124 -11.71 -8.68 3.54
N VAL A 125 -11.59 -8.97 2.25
CA VAL A 125 -11.01 -8.07 1.23
C VAL A 125 -12.03 -7.80 0.13
N ALA A 126 -12.47 -6.55 0.02
CA ALA A 126 -13.32 -6.08 -1.06
C ALA A 126 -12.47 -5.41 -2.15
N ILE A 127 -12.64 -5.82 -3.40
CA ILE A 127 -11.83 -5.34 -4.54
C ILE A 127 -12.74 -4.74 -5.60
N MET A 128 -12.56 -3.45 -5.86
CA MET A 128 -13.24 -2.79 -6.98
C MET A 128 -12.42 -2.94 -8.26
N THR A 129 -12.96 -3.61 -9.27
CA THR A 129 -12.34 -3.82 -10.59
C THR A 129 -13.03 -2.98 -11.67
N SER A 130 -12.70 -3.18 -12.94
CA SER A 130 -13.32 -2.53 -14.11
C SER A 130 -13.49 -3.51 -15.28
N SER A 131 -14.49 -3.33 -16.14
CA SER A 131 -14.58 -4.03 -17.44
C SER A 131 -13.61 -3.48 -18.47
N ALA A 132 -13.05 -2.29 -18.24
CA ALA A 132 -12.12 -1.70 -19.19
C ALA A 132 -10.88 -2.60 -19.34
N LYS A 133 -10.65 -3.08 -20.58
CA LYS A 133 -9.51 -3.94 -20.94
C LYS A 133 -9.46 -5.25 -20.13
N ASN A 134 -10.62 -5.91 -19.99
CA ASN A 134 -10.75 -7.22 -19.30
C ASN A 134 -10.16 -7.24 -17.88
N ASN A 135 -10.17 -6.08 -17.19
CA ASN A 135 -9.49 -5.94 -15.91
C ASN A 135 -10.11 -6.86 -14.84
N HIS A 136 -11.43 -7.00 -14.78
CA HIS A 136 -12.11 -7.90 -13.85
C HIS A 136 -11.67 -9.36 -14.03
N GLU A 137 -11.65 -9.87 -15.26
CA GLU A 137 -11.27 -11.23 -15.59
C GLU A 137 -9.80 -11.50 -15.27
N HIS A 138 -8.91 -10.56 -15.60
CA HIS A 138 -7.49 -10.67 -15.30
C HIS A 138 -7.20 -10.72 -13.79
N ILE A 139 -7.89 -9.89 -12.99
CA ILE A 139 -7.75 -9.91 -11.53
C ILE A 139 -8.31 -11.20 -10.94
N THR A 140 -9.50 -11.62 -11.38
CA THR A 140 -10.13 -12.86 -10.92
C THR A 140 -9.24 -14.07 -11.22
N SER A 141 -8.76 -14.18 -12.46
CA SER A 141 -7.85 -15.25 -12.89
C SER A 141 -6.52 -15.25 -12.13
N LEU A 142 -6.00 -14.07 -11.75
CA LEU A 142 -4.82 -13.96 -10.91
C LEU A 142 -5.08 -14.51 -9.51
N CYS A 143 -6.21 -14.15 -8.88
CA CYS A 143 -6.60 -14.67 -7.58
C CYS A 143 -6.78 -16.19 -7.60
N GLU A 144 -7.49 -16.73 -8.60
CA GLU A 144 -7.71 -18.18 -8.78
C GLU A 144 -6.40 -18.94 -8.99
N ARG A 145 -5.53 -18.45 -9.90
CA ARG A 145 -4.21 -19.06 -10.15
C ARG A 145 -3.34 -19.12 -8.89
N LEU A 146 -3.47 -18.13 -8.02
CA LEU A 146 -2.76 -18.06 -6.75
C LEU A 146 -3.55 -18.68 -5.59
N SER A 147 -4.61 -19.46 -5.88
CA SER A 147 -5.45 -20.14 -4.88
C SER A 147 -5.96 -19.21 -3.79
N TRP A 148 -6.40 -18.01 -4.19
CA TRP A 148 -6.85 -16.94 -3.28
C TRP A 148 -5.84 -16.63 -2.17
N PHE A 149 -4.55 -16.74 -2.50
CA PHE A 149 -3.41 -16.51 -1.60
C PHE A 149 -3.44 -17.37 -0.33
N GLY A 150 -4.13 -18.52 -0.37
CA GLY A 150 -4.35 -19.38 0.79
C GLY A 150 -5.30 -18.79 1.82
N ARG A 151 -6.23 -17.91 1.43
CA ARG A 151 -7.21 -17.30 2.34
C ARG A 151 -8.64 -17.81 2.13
N GLY A 152 -8.85 -18.62 1.09
CA GLY A 152 -10.17 -19.04 0.63
C GLY A 152 -10.89 -17.97 -0.18
N GLN A 153 -11.71 -18.39 -1.15
CA GLN A 153 -12.45 -17.48 -2.03
C GLN A 153 -13.45 -16.63 -1.25
N SER A 154 -14.08 -17.22 -0.23
CA SER A 154 -15.09 -16.57 0.62
C SER A 154 -14.58 -15.31 1.34
N SER A 155 -13.27 -15.18 1.51
CA SER A 155 -12.64 -14.01 2.12
C SER A 155 -12.53 -12.80 1.18
N PHE A 156 -12.91 -12.95 -0.10
CA PHE A 156 -12.82 -11.92 -1.12
C PHE A 156 -14.18 -11.61 -1.74
N GLN A 157 -14.43 -10.33 -1.98
CA GLN A 157 -15.58 -9.88 -2.74
C GLN A 157 -15.12 -8.92 -3.85
N LEU A 158 -15.23 -9.35 -5.10
CA LEU A 158 -14.92 -8.52 -6.27
C LEU A 158 -16.19 -7.84 -6.77
N PHE A 159 -16.11 -6.56 -7.10
CA PHE A 159 -17.22 -5.80 -7.65
C PHE A 159 -16.75 -4.81 -8.71
N GLU A 160 -17.46 -4.79 -9.83
CA GLU A 160 -16.99 -4.13 -11.04
C GLU A 160 -17.58 -2.71 -11.19
N GLN A 161 -16.71 -1.72 -11.42
CA GLN A 161 -17.13 -0.36 -11.67
C GLN A 161 -17.73 -0.17 -13.07
N PRO A 162 -18.76 0.68 -13.22
CA PRO A 162 -19.32 0.99 -14.54
C PRO A 162 -18.36 1.87 -15.37
N LEU A 163 -18.52 1.79 -16.69
CA LEU A 163 -17.91 2.71 -17.63
C LEU A 163 -18.86 3.89 -17.92
N VAL A 164 -18.29 5.06 -18.14
CA VAL A 164 -19.01 6.30 -18.44
C VAL A 164 -18.66 6.82 -19.83
N PRO A 165 -19.62 7.45 -20.55
CA PRO A 165 -19.38 7.98 -21.88
C PRO A 165 -18.38 9.14 -21.85
N ALA A 166 -17.50 9.17 -22.84
CA ALA A 166 -16.60 10.28 -23.09
C ALA A 166 -17.27 11.36 -23.94
N ILE A 167 -16.94 12.61 -23.65
CA ILE A 167 -17.46 13.78 -24.35
C ILE A 167 -16.34 14.58 -25.00
N SER A 168 -16.65 15.19 -26.15
CA SER A 168 -15.79 16.14 -26.85
C SER A 168 -15.68 17.45 -26.06
N ALA A 169 -14.48 18.02 -26.01
CA ALA A 169 -14.23 19.30 -25.37
C ALA A 169 -14.79 20.49 -26.17
N GLU A 170 -15.01 20.33 -27.48
CA GLU A 170 -15.43 21.39 -28.38
C GLU A 170 -16.94 21.69 -28.25
N ASP A 171 -17.76 20.65 -28.25
CA ASP A 171 -19.21 20.75 -28.39
C ASP A 171 -19.99 19.95 -27.33
N GLY A 172 -19.29 19.24 -26.44
CA GLY A 172 -19.90 18.42 -25.39
C GLY A 172 -20.62 17.17 -25.90
N GLN A 173 -20.50 16.84 -27.18
CA GLN A 173 -21.16 15.66 -27.76
C GLN A 173 -20.47 14.37 -27.33
N TRP A 174 -21.23 13.27 -27.28
CA TRP A 174 -20.66 11.95 -27.01
C TRP A 174 -19.73 11.54 -28.15
N LEU A 175 -18.52 11.11 -27.78
CA LEU A 175 -17.63 10.45 -28.72
C LEU A 175 -18.19 9.07 -29.03
N VAL A 176 -18.29 8.69 -30.31
CA VAL A 176 -18.88 7.44 -30.75
C VAL A 176 -17.91 6.63 -31.59
N THR A 177 -17.79 5.33 -31.29
CA THR A 177 -17.01 4.40 -32.12
C THR A 177 -17.85 3.92 -33.31
N LYS A 178 -19.14 3.63 -33.11
CA LYS A 178 -20.09 3.26 -34.16
C LYS A 178 -21.49 3.77 -33.77
N PRO A 179 -22.50 3.72 -34.66
CA PRO A 179 -23.85 4.16 -34.32
C PRO A 179 -24.33 3.52 -33.02
N PHE A 180 -24.80 4.36 -32.09
CA PHE A 180 -25.27 3.97 -30.75
C PHE A 180 -24.23 3.29 -29.83
N ALA A 181 -22.93 3.43 -30.11
CA ALA A 181 -21.86 2.92 -29.27
C ALA A 181 -20.92 4.06 -28.83
N PRO A 182 -21.16 4.65 -27.65
CA PRO A 182 -20.27 5.67 -27.11
C PRO A 182 -18.90 5.09 -26.76
N VAL A 183 -17.87 5.93 -26.87
CA VAL A 183 -16.55 5.66 -26.31
C VAL A 183 -16.69 5.75 -24.79
N CYS A 184 -16.53 4.63 -24.10
CA CYS A 184 -16.64 4.60 -22.64
C CYS A 184 -15.29 4.46 -21.95
N LYS A 185 -15.13 5.08 -20.78
CA LYS A 185 -13.94 5.00 -19.93
C LYS A 185 -14.35 4.85 -18.46
N PRO A 186 -13.45 4.38 -17.58
CA PRO A 186 -13.74 4.35 -16.14
C PRO A 186 -14.08 5.74 -15.59
N GLY A 187 -15.11 5.81 -14.75
CA GLY A 187 -15.63 7.04 -14.13
C GLY A 187 -14.89 7.50 -12.86
N GLY A 188 -13.63 7.11 -12.69
CA GLY A 188 -12.86 7.38 -11.47
C GLY A 188 -13.15 6.37 -10.35
N HIS A 189 -12.47 6.56 -9.21
CA HIS A 189 -12.53 5.63 -8.08
C HIS A 189 -13.52 6.04 -6.98
N GLY A 190 -14.16 7.21 -7.07
CA GLY A 190 -15.18 7.64 -6.11
C GLY A 190 -16.47 6.83 -6.12
N VAL A 191 -16.77 6.15 -7.24
CA VAL A 191 -17.95 5.30 -7.41
C VAL A 191 -17.93 4.10 -6.47
N ILE A 192 -16.77 3.78 -5.90
CA ILE A 192 -16.56 2.64 -4.98
C ILE A 192 -17.57 2.63 -3.84
N TRP A 193 -17.97 3.80 -3.31
CA TRP A 193 -18.88 3.87 -2.16
C TRP A 193 -20.31 3.54 -2.53
N LYS A 194 -20.86 4.21 -3.55
CA LYS A 194 -22.20 3.91 -4.06
C LYS A 194 -22.30 2.46 -4.53
N LEU A 195 -21.27 1.99 -5.22
CA LEU A 195 -21.22 0.63 -5.74
C LEU A 195 -21.11 -0.41 -4.61
N ALA A 196 -20.35 -0.11 -3.54
CA ALA A 196 -20.29 -0.96 -2.37
C ALA A 196 -21.68 -1.13 -1.71
N TYR A 197 -22.48 -0.07 -1.67
CA TYR A 197 -23.87 -0.15 -1.21
C TYR A 197 -24.75 -0.98 -2.16
N ASP A 198 -24.73 -0.65 -3.46
CA ASP A 198 -25.59 -1.31 -4.46
C ASP A 198 -25.29 -2.81 -4.63
N LYS A 199 -24.06 -3.23 -4.31
CA LYS A 199 -23.60 -4.61 -4.41
C LYS A 199 -23.62 -5.37 -3.08
N GLY A 200 -24.14 -4.77 -2.01
CA GLY A 200 -24.22 -5.40 -0.68
C GLY A 200 -22.86 -5.64 -0.02
N ILE A 201 -21.82 -4.88 -0.38
CA ILE A 201 -20.47 -5.03 0.18
C ILE A 201 -20.44 -4.62 1.66
N PHE A 202 -21.20 -3.60 2.05
CA PHE A 202 -21.32 -3.21 3.46
C PHE A 202 -21.97 -4.32 4.29
N GLU A 203 -23.08 -4.88 3.82
CA GLU A 203 -23.74 -6.04 4.44
C GLU A 203 -22.78 -7.23 4.57
N TRP A 204 -22.05 -7.55 3.50
CA TRP A 204 -21.02 -8.60 3.53
C TRP A 204 -19.93 -8.34 4.57
N PHE A 205 -19.49 -7.09 4.77
CA PHE A 205 -18.56 -6.77 5.85
C PHE A 205 -19.18 -6.95 7.24
N TYR A 206 -20.47 -6.61 7.42
CA TYR A 206 -21.17 -6.82 8.69
C TYR A 206 -21.40 -8.30 9.00
N ASP A 207 -21.64 -9.13 8.00
CA ASP A 207 -21.70 -10.59 8.13
C ASP A 207 -20.35 -11.19 8.62
N HIS A 208 -19.25 -10.45 8.43
CA HIS A 208 -17.92 -10.77 8.96
C HIS A 208 -17.59 -10.00 10.25
N ASP A 209 -18.56 -9.37 10.91
CA ASP A 209 -18.41 -8.56 12.12
C ASP A 209 -17.45 -7.36 11.98
N ARG A 210 -17.32 -6.77 10.78
CA ARG A 210 -16.42 -5.64 10.55
C ARG A 210 -17.10 -4.30 10.81
N LYS A 211 -16.39 -3.40 11.48
CA LYS A 211 -16.84 -2.05 11.85
C LYS A 211 -16.16 -0.97 11.01
N GLY A 212 -14.89 -1.17 10.67
CA GLY A 212 -14.12 -0.26 9.84
C GLY A 212 -13.40 -0.98 8.71
N ALA A 213 -12.78 -0.22 7.83
CA ALA A 213 -11.89 -0.76 6.81
C ALA A 213 -10.71 0.18 6.54
N THR A 214 -9.61 -0.39 6.05
CA THR A 214 -8.54 0.39 5.43
C THR A 214 -8.66 0.36 3.91
N VAL A 215 -8.27 1.47 3.28
CA VAL A 215 -8.37 1.67 1.84
C VAL A 215 -7.01 2.11 1.33
N ARG A 216 -6.45 1.41 0.33
CA ARG A 216 -5.16 1.80 -0.28
C ARG A 216 -5.02 1.34 -1.72
N GLN A 217 -4.22 2.07 -2.50
CA GLN A 217 -3.92 1.74 -3.89
C GLN A 217 -2.82 0.68 -4.02
N VAL A 218 -3.00 -0.29 -4.92
CA VAL A 218 -2.04 -1.39 -5.16
C VAL A 218 -0.65 -0.94 -5.61
N SER A 219 -0.56 0.24 -6.24
CA SER A 219 0.71 0.76 -6.75
C SER A 219 1.66 1.25 -5.66
N ASN A 220 1.18 1.49 -4.44
CA ASN A 220 1.99 2.01 -3.35
C ASN A 220 2.60 0.86 -2.54
N VAL A 221 3.89 0.61 -2.74
CA VAL A 221 4.58 -0.60 -2.26
C VAL A 221 5.12 -0.48 -0.83
N VAL A 222 5.02 0.70 -0.21
CA VAL A 222 5.55 0.95 1.15
C VAL A 222 4.47 1.14 2.22
N ALA A 223 3.21 1.31 1.82
CA ALA A 223 2.10 1.79 2.67
C ALA A 223 1.81 0.98 3.95
N ALA A 224 2.17 -0.31 4.00
CA ALA A 224 1.95 -1.18 5.15
C ALA A 224 3.23 -1.88 5.62
N THR A 225 4.39 -1.31 5.26
CA THR A 225 5.69 -1.87 5.63
C THR A 225 6.21 -1.35 6.98
N ASP A 226 5.46 -0.45 7.62
CA ASP A 226 5.74 0.12 8.93
C ASP A 226 4.44 0.24 9.78
N LEU A 227 4.54 0.98 10.90
CA LEU A 227 3.43 1.18 11.84
C LEU A 227 2.29 2.07 11.32
N THR A 228 2.46 2.81 10.22
CA THR A 228 1.55 3.91 9.82
C THR A 228 0.13 3.44 9.58
N LEU A 229 -0.04 2.34 8.81
CA LEU A 229 -1.37 1.84 8.47
C LEU A 229 -2.11 1.30 9.71
N LEU A 230 -1.39 0.58 10.58
CA LEU A 230 -1.94 0.07 11.84
C LEU A 230 -2.30 1.22 12.79
N ALA A 231 -1.44 2.23 12.92
CA ALA A 231 -1.72 3.42 13.73
C ALA A 231 -2.94 4.19 13.22
N LEU A 232 -3.04 4.38 11.89
CA LEU A 232 -4.20 5.01 11.26
C LEU A 232 -5.49 4.26 11.62
N ALA A 233 -5.52 2.94 11.42
CA ALA A 233 -6.70 2.14 11.72
C ALA A 233 -7.02 2.08 13.23
N GLY A 234 -5.99 1.97 14.06
CA GLY A 234 -6.11 1.94 15.52
C GLY A 234 -6.69 3.22 16.10
N ILE A 235 -6.24 4.39 15.64
CA ILE A 235 -6.82 5.69 16.04
C ILE A 235 -8.29 5.76 15.61
N GLY A 236 -8.58 5.33 14.38
CA GLY A 236 -9.92 5.29 13.81
C GLY A 236 -10.91 4.53 14.70
N LEU A 237 -10.58 3.26 15.00
CA LEU A 237 -11.39 2.39 15.84
C LEU A 237 -11.47 2.88 17.29
N ARG A 238 -10.32 3.20 17.91
CA ARG A 238 -10.23 3.54 19.33
C ARG A 238 -11.05 4.79 19.66
N HIS A 239 -10.97 5.79 18.81
CA HIS A 239 -11.65 7.08 19.01
C HIS A 239 -12.96 7.19 18.25
N ARG A 240 -13.41 6.12 17.58
CA ARG A 240 -14.65 6.07 16.78
C ARG A 240 -14.73 7.22 15.76
N LYS A 241 -13.61 7.47 15.08
CA LYS A 241 -13.53 8.46 14.01
C LYS A 241 -14.20 7.89 12.77
N LYS A 242 -14.74 8.75 11.90
CA LYS A 242 -15.45 8.33 10.69
C LYS A 242 -14.53 8.12 9.49
N LEU A 243 -13.49 8.94 9.38
CA LEU A 243 -12.55 8.91 8.25
C LEU A 243 -11.17 9.41 8.68
N GLY A 244 -10.13 8.67 8.30
CA GLY A 244 -8.73 9.02 8.56
C GLY A 244 -7.90 9.08 7.29
N PHE A 245 -6.91 9.98 7.26
CA PHE A 245 -5.94 10.09 6.17
C PHE A 245 -4.52 9.81 6.67
N ALA A 246 -3.78 8.92 6.00
CA ALA A 246 -2.32 8.90 6.15
C ALA A 246 -1.68 9.85 5.13
N SER A 247 -0.81 10.71 5.62
CA SER A 247 -0.27 11.83 4.85
C SER A 247 1.21 12.05 5.12
N CYS A 248 1.84 12.87 4.29
CA CYS A 248 3.26 13.16 4.39
C CYS A 248 3.56 14.53 3.77
N LYS A 249 4.82 14.97 3.91
CA LYS A 249 5.30 16.19 3.25
C LYS A 249 5.18 16.07 1.73
N ARG A 250 4.60 17.09 1.10
CA ARG A 250 4.44 17.19 -0.36
C ARG A 250 5.75 17.56 -1.02
N ASN A 251 6.05 16.94 -2.16
CA ASN A 251 7.18 17.37 -2.97
C ASN A 251 6.75 18.53 -3.89
N SER A 252 7.58 19.56 -4.03
CA SER A 252 7.34 20.67 -4.95
C SER A 252 7.16 20.15 -6.38
N GLY A 253 6.09 20.57 -7.05
CA GLY A 253 5.77 20.14 -8.42
C GLY A 253 5.24 18.72 -8.57
N ALA A 254 4.98 17.98 -7.48
CA ALA A 254 4.37 16.66 -7.55
C ALA A 254 2.91 16.72 -8.01
N THR A 255 2.51 15.76 -8.86
CA THR A 255 1.13 15.58 -9.34
C THR A 255 0.33 14.72 -8.36
N GLU A 256 0.19 15.21 -7.13
CA GLU A 256 -0.58 14.59 -6.05
C GLU A 256 -1.52 15.63 -5.42
N GLY A 257 -2.72 15.18 -5.03
CA GLY A 257 -3.67 16.02 -4.31
C GLY A 257 -3.15 16.43 -2.93
N ILE A 258 -3.84 17.36 -2.30
CA ILE A 258 -3.53 17.83 -0.94
C ILE A 258 -4.69 17.56 0.01
N ASN A 259 -4.37 17.30 1.28
CA ASN A 259 -5.38 17.31 2.34
C ASN A 259 -5.50 18.71 2.92
N VAL A 260 -6.72 19.13 3.17
CA VAL A 260 -7.05 20.47 3.69
C VAL A 260 -8.03 20.38 4.85
N LEU A 261 -7.98 21.34 5.76
CA LEU A 261 -9.04 21.58 6.72
C LEU A 261 -9.98 22.64 6.15
N ILE A 262 -11.24 22.26 5.94
CA ILE A 262 -12.29 23.18 5.50
C ILE A 262 -12.96 23.80 6.72
N GLU A 263 -13.08 25.13 6.71
CA GLU A 263 -13.92 25.91 7.62
C GLU A 263 -15.04 26.54 6.80
N LYS A 264 -16.31 26.20 7.10
CA LYS A 264 -17.47 26.74 6.40
C LYS A 264 -18.51 27.31 7.35
N LYS A 265 -19.14 28.43 6.99
CA LYS A 265 -20.27 28.98 7.75
C LYS A 265 -21.60 28.61 7.09
N ASN A 266 -22.36 27.75 7.75
CA ASN A 266 -23.66 27.29 7.30
C ASN A 266 -24.69 28.45 7.34
N LEU A 267 -25.78 28.32 6.59
CA LEU A 267 -26.86 29.32 6.57
C LEU A 267 -27.55 29.52 7.92
N ASP A 268 -27.55 28.49 8.77
CA ASP A 268 -28.06 28.53 10.14
C ASP A 268 -27.17 29.35 11.09
N GLY A 269 -26.05 29.91 10.58
CA GLY A 269 -25.09 30.69 11.34
C GLY A 269 -24.03 29.86 12.06
N GLN A 270 -24.12 28.53 12.05
CA GLN A 270 -23.14 27.64 12.66
C GLN A 270 -21.89 27.49 11.79
N TRP A 271 -20.77 27.19 12.44
CA TRP A 271 -19.49 26.93 11.79
C TRP A 271 -19.25 25.43 11.69
N ALA A 272 -18.99 24.92 10.49
CA ALA A 272 -18.70 23.52 10.23
C ALA A 272 -17.23 23.33 9.84
N TYR A 273 -16.62 22.28 10.40
CA TYR A 273 -15.23 21.94 10.18
C TYR A 273 -15.09 20.47 9.78
N GLY A 274 -14.18 20.18 8.86
CA GLY A 274 -13.86 18.81 8.45
C GLY A 274 -12.66 18.79 7.52
N LEU A 275 -11.96 17.66 7.51
CA LEU A 275 -10.92 17.41 6.52
C LEU A 275 -11.53 17.13 5.15
N SER A 276 -10.82 17.55 4.11
CA SER A 276 -11.16 17.30 2.72
C SER A 276 -9.88 17.12 1.90
N CYS A 277 -10.05 16.77 0.62
CA CYS A 277 -8.96 16.67 -0.34
C CYS A 277 -9.25 17.56 -1.54
N ILE A 278 -8.21 18.25 -2.02
CA ILE A 278 -8.22 18.97 -3.28
C ILE A 278 -7.28 18.24 -4.24
N GLU A 279 -7.80 17.83 -5.39
CA GLU A 279 -7.01 17.17 -6.43
C GLU A 279 -6.04 18.13 -7.12
N TYR A 280 -4.89 17.62 -7.56
CA TYR A 280 -3.87 18.45 -8.22
C TYR A 280 -4.37 19.11 -9.51
N THR A 281 -5.37 18.51 -10.17
CA THR A 281 -6.01 19.06 -11.37
C THR A 281 -6.88 20.27 -11.08
N GLU A 282 -7.22 20.49 -9.81
CA GLU A 282 -8.11 21.57 -9.37
C GLU A 282 -7.38 22.69 -8.65
N PHE A 283 -6.06 22.63 -8.49
CA PHE A 283 -5.27 23.68 -7.83
C PHE A 283 -5.48 25.07 -8.45
N ASP A 284 -5.65 25.11 -9.78
CA ASP A 284 -5.95 26.35 -10.52
C ASP A 284 -7.23 27.02 -10.00
N LYS A 285 -8.25 26.24 -9.59
CA LYS A 285 -9.53 26.76 -9.07
C LYS A 285 -9.41 27.40 -7.69
N PHE A 286 -8.40 26.98 -6.92
CA PHE A 286 -8.18 27.41 -5.54
C PHE A 286 -6.97 28.34 -5.38
N GLU A 287 -6.41 28.83 -6.50
CA GLU A 287 -5.23 29.71 -6.54
C GLU A 287 -3.99 29.12 -5.81
N ILE A 288 -3.89 27.79 -5.76
CA ILE A 288 -2.77 27.09 -5.12
C ILE A 288 -1.60 27.07 -6.11
N THR A 289 -0.73 28.08 -6.04
CA THR A 289 0.45 28.20 -6.92
C THR A 289 1.54 27.18 -6.55
N GLY A 290 1.93 26.33 -7.49
CA GLY A 290 3.00 25.33 -7.31
C GLY A 290 4.44 25.86 -7.35
N GLY A 291 4.67 27.15 -7.08
CA GLY A 291 5.99 27.78 -7.13
C GLY A 291 6.85 27.55 -5.87
N PRO A 292 8.18 27.81 -5.93
CA PRO A 292 9.02 27.85 -4.73
C PRO A 292 8.51 28.94 -3.78
N CYS A 293 8.49 28.67 -2.49
CA CYS A 293 8.17 29.67 -1.48
C CYS A 293 9.06 30.91 -1.67
N SER A 294 8.44 32.07 -1.87
CA SER A 294 9.12 33.33 -1.59
C SER A 294 9.39 33.37 -0.08
N THR A 295 10.58 33.82 0.31
CA THR A 295 11.07 33.84 1.70
C THR A 295 10.22 34.66 2.69
N ASN A 296 9.13 35.29 2.23
CA ASN A 296 8.24 36.14 3.04
C ASN A 296 6.74 35.86 2.85
N GLY A 297 6.34 34.72 2.26
CA GLY A 297 4.92 34.38 2.05
C GLY A 297 4.41 33.28 2.98
N LEU A 298 3.42 33.59 3.82
CA LEU A 298 2.60 32.66 4.62
C LEU A 298 1.69 31.75 3.73
N GLN A 299 2.25 31.09 2.71
CA GLN A 299 1.55 30.02 1.99
C GLN A 299 1.78 28.72 2.78
N ALA A 300 0.78 28.30 3.56
CA ALA A 300 0.89 27.09 4.37
C ALA A 300 1.20 25.88 3.48
N GLU A 301 2.23 25.11 3.83
CA GLU A 301 2.61 23.91 3.08
C GLU A 301 1.55 22.82 3.33
N PHE A 302 0.59 22.69 2.42
CA PHE A 302 -0.43 21.66 2.52
C PHE A 302 0.18 20.26 2.34
N PRO A 303 -0.24 19.28 3.15
CA PRO A 303 0.31 17.94 3.09
C PRO A 303 -0.25 17.14 1.91
N ALA A 304 0.50 16.13 1.47
CA ALA A 304 0.12 15.29 0.34
C ALA A 304 -0.98 14.30 0.71
N ASN A 305 -2.02 14.21 -0.13
CA ASN A 305 -2.96 13.11 -0.06
C ASN A 305 -2.33 11.85 -0.67
N THR A 306 -2.18 10.79 0.12
CA THR A 306 -1.57 9.53 -0.32
C THR A 306 -2.59 8.46 -0.73
N ASN A 307 -3.90 8.76 -0.61
CA ASN A 307 -4.99 7.81 -0.85
C ASN A 307 -4.90 6.53 0.00
N ILE A 308 -4.32 6.64 1.20
CA ILE A 308 -4.40 5.65 2.27
C ILE A 308 -5.38 6.18 3.30
N LEU A 309 -6.51 5.48 3.44
CA LEU A 309 -7.62 5.92 4.27
C LEU A 309 -7.97 4.86 5.32
N TYR A 310 -8.46 5.32 6.47
CA TYR A 310 -9.29 4.52 7.36
C TYR A 310 -10.73 5.00 7.22
N VAL A 311 -11.69 4.07 7.20
CA VAL A 311 -13.11 4.39 7.08
C VAL A 311 -13.93 3.63 8.12
N ASP A 312 -14.94 4.31 8.68
CA ASP A 312 -16.02 3.68 9.46
C ASP A 312 -17.13 3.21 8.51
N LEU A 313 -17.42 1.90 8.50
CA LEU A 313 -18.34 1.30 7.54
C LEU A 313 -19.79 1.82 7.70
N PRO A 314 -20.36 1.90 8.93
CA PRO A 314 -21.71 2.44 9.12
C PRO A 314 -21.84 3.90 8.65
N SER A 315 -20.85 4.74 8.97
CA SER A 315 -20.86 6.14 8.54
C SER A 315 -20.77 6.28 7.02
N LEU A 316 -19.99 5.43 6.35
CA LEU A 316 -19.90 5.41 4.88
C LEU A 316 -21.20 4.96 4.24
N GLU A 317 -21.83 3.90 4.75
CA GLU A 317 -23.06 3.34 4.19
C GLU A 317 -24.20 4.36 4.20
N LEU A 318 -24.31 5.17 5.26
CA LEU A 318 -25.27 6.27 5.35
C LEU A 318 -25.10 7.31 4.23
N VAL A 319 -23.85 7.59 3.84
CA VAL A 319 -23.58 8.53 2.74
C VAL A 319 -23.78 7.86 1.38
N ALA A 320 -23.34 6.61 1.25
CA ALA A 320 -23.46 5.82 0.02
C ALA A 320 -24.91 5.55 -0.37
N SER A 321 -25.80 5.34 0.60
CA SER A 321 -27.23 5.05 0.39
C SER A 321 -28.07 6.28 0.04
N SER A 322 -27.50 7.49 0.12
CA SER A 322 -28.23 8.76 0.00
C SER A 322 -28.79 9.06 -1.42
N ASN A 323 -28.46 8.24 -2.42
CA ASN A 323 -28.94 8.31 -3.82
C ASN A 323 -28.87 9.72 -4.45
N ASN A 324 -27.90 10.54 -4.03
CA ASN A 324 -27.65 11.88 -4.54
C ASN A 324 -26.15 12.08 -4.80
N GLU A 325 -25.74 13.30 -5.16
CA GLU A 325 -24.34 13.65 -5.46
C GLU A 325 -23.34 13.26 -4.36
N LYS A 326 -23.77 13.23 -3.10
CA LYS A 326 -22.91 12.85 -1.95
C LYS A 326 -22.40 11.42 -2.03
N SER A 327 -23.16 10.54 -2.67
CA SER A 327 -22.77 9.13 -2.90
C SER A 327 -21.70 8.96 -3.99
N LEU A 328 -21.48 10.01 -4.81
CA LEU A 328 -20.47 10.08 -5.86
C LEU A 328 -19.51 11.26 -5.59
N PRO A 329 -18.68 11.17 -4.54
CA PRO A 329 -17.89 12.30 -4.08
C PRO A 329 -16.85 12.78 -5.08
N GLY A 330 -16.55 14.08 -5.04
CA GLY A 330 -15.45 14.69 -5.80
C GLY A 330 -15.63 14.61 -7.32
N MET A 331 -16.83 14.91 -7.81
CA MET A 331 -17.11 14.91 -9.25
C MET A 331 -16.26 15.96 -9.98
N VAL A 332 -15.49 15.51 -10.97
CA VAL A 332 -14.63 16.35 -11.80
C VAL A 332 -14.76 15.97 -13.28
N LEU A 333 -14.55 16.95 -14.16
CA LEU A 333 -14.47 16.74 -15.60
C LEU A 333 -13.15 17.32 -16.11
N ASN A 334 -12.25 16.45 -16.56
CA ASN A 334 -10.96 16.88 -17.12
C ASN A 334 -10.94 16.70 -18.64
N THR A 335 -11.03 17.82 -19.36
CA THR A 335 -11.00 17.89 -20.84
C THR A 335 -9.62 18.20 -21.41
N LYS A 336 -8.58 18.37 -20.57
CA LYS A 336 -7.24 18.78 -20.99
C LYS A 336 -6.46 17.69 -21.74
N LYS A 337 -6.94 16.44 -21.77
CA LYS A 337 -6.24 15.29 -22.37
C LYS A 337 -6.92 14.82 -23.66
N PRO A 338 -6.15 14.39 -24.68
CA PRO A 338 -6.73 13.78 -25.86
C PRO A 338 -7.29 12.38 -25.53
N ILE A 339 -8.42 12.05 -26.15
CA ILE A 339 -9.05 10.75 -26.15
C ILE A 339 -8.82 10.12 -27.52
N VAL A 340 -8.11 8.99 -27.51
CA VAL A 340 -7.85 8.18 -28.71
C VAL A 340 -8.91 7.10 -28.82
N TYR A 341 -9.53 6.95 -29.99
CA TYR A 341 -10.50 5.90 -30.29
C TYR A 341 -10.53 5.59 -31.80
N MET A 342 -11.05 4.41 -32.15
CA MET A 342 -11.24 4.00 -33.54
C MET A 342 -12.73 4.11 -33.90
N ASP A 343 -13.03 4.68 -35.07
CA ASP A 343 -14.40 4.75 -35.57
C ASP A 343 -14.82 3.47 -36.34
N HIS A 344 -16.07 3.43 -36.78
CA HIS A 344 -16.65 2.31 -37.51
C HIS A 344 -15.96 2.07 -38.87
N TYR A 345 -15.30 3.08 -39.41
CA TYR A 345 -14.56 3.00 -40.66
C TYR A 345 -13.09 2.58 -40.45
N GLY A 346 -12.68 2.31 -39.21
CA GLY A 346 -11.31 1.94 -38.86
C GLY A 346 -10.35 3.12 -38.74
N ASN A 347 -10.84 4.36 -38.79
CA ASN A 347 -9.99 5.55 -38.63
C ASN A 347 -9.70 5.79 -37.16
N CYS A 348 -8.43 6.06 -36.85
CA CYS A 348 -8.00 6.45 -35.52
C CYS A 348 -8.19 7.96 -35.33
N HIS A 349 -9.00 8.32 -34.34
CA HIS A 349 -9.26 9.70 -33.93
C HIS A 349 -8.51 10.01 -32.64
N SER A 350 -8.03 11.25 -32.50
CA SER A 350 -7.44 11.77 -31.27
C SER A 350 -8.02 13.16 -31.00
N VAL A 351 -9.08 13.22 -30.21
CA VAL A 351 -9.87 14.44 -29.95
C VAL A 351 -9.70 14.88 -28.51
N TYR A 352 -9.59 16.19 -28.24
CA TYR A 352 -9.62 16.69 -26.87
C TYR A 352 -11.00 16.42 -26.27
N GLY A 353 -11.03 15.80 -25.09
CA GLY A 353 -12.27 15.37 -24.49
C GLY A 353 -12.07 14.90 -23.06
N GLY A 354 -13.18 14.64 -22.38
CA GLY A 354 -13.18 14.22 -20.99
C GLY A 354 -14.24 13.17 -20.71
N ARG A 355 -14.27 12.69 -19.47
CA ARG A 355 -15.44 12.01 -18.89
C ARG A 355 -15.65 12.53 -17.48
N LEU A 356 -16.87 12.35 -16.96
CA LEU A 356 -17.14 12.59 -15.56
C LEU A 356 -16.37 11.57 -14.72
N GLU A 357 -15.56 12.07 -13.79
CA GLU A 357 -14.78 11.27 -12.85
C GLU A 357 -15.21 11.62 -11.43
N CYS A 358 -15.06 10.71 -10.50
CA CYS A 358 -15.26 10.93 -9.07
C CYS A 358 -14.07 10.36 -8.28
N THR A 359 -13.83 10.89 -7.08
CA THR A 359 -12.66 10.58 -6.25
C THR A 359 -13.07 10.05 -4.88
N MET A 360 -12.49 8.92 -4.47
CA MET A 360 -12.93 8.20 -3.25
C MET A 360 -12.70 9.00 -1.97
N GLN A 361 -11.63 9.78 -1.91
CA GLN A 361 -11.25 10.49 -0.70
C GLN A 361 -12.16 11.69 -0.38
N ASN A 362 -12.86 12.23 -1.38
CA ASN A 362 -13.77 13.35 -1.21
C ASN A 362 -15.07 12.95 -0.49
N ILE A 363 -15.24 11.67 -0.14
CA ILE A 363 -16.31 11.26 0.79
C ILE A 363 -16.21 12.00 2.13
N ALA A 364 -15.00 12.47 2.47
CA ALA A 364 -14.69 13.34 3.60
C ALA A 364 -15.57 14.60 3.70
N ASP A 365 -16.01 15.14 2.56
CA ASP A 365 -16.83 16.36 2.49
C ASP A 365 -18.19 16.20 3.19
N ASN A 366 -18.61 14.96 3.42
CA ASN A 366 -19.84 14.61 4.13
C ASN A 366 -19.67 14.51 5.65
N PHE A 367 -18.44 14.54 6.15
CA PHE A 367 -18.11 14.38 7.57
C PHE A 367 -17.60 15.70 8.16
N THR A 368 -18.55 16.57 8.53
CA THR A 368 -18.24 17.85 9.19
C THR A 368 -18.89 17.96 10.55
N ASN A 369 -18.16 18.49 11.54
CA ASN A 369 -18.69 18.79 12.87
C ASN A 369 -19.07 20.29 12.96
N THR A 370 -20.24 20.59 13.53
CA THR A 370 -20.74 21.96 13.67
C THR A 370 -20.49 22.55 15.07
N TYR A 371 -20.24 23.85 15.12
CA TYR A 371 -19.98 24.62 16.33
C TYR A 371 -20.69 25.98 16.29
N LEU A 372 -21.09 26.50 17.44
CA LEU A 372 -21.80 27.78 17.57
C LEU A 372 -20.89 28.99 17.29
N SER A 373 -19.59 28.86 17.53
CA SER A 373 -18.60 29.92 17.36
C SER A 373 -17.45 29.46 16.49
N ARG A 374 -16.84 30.40 15.77
CA ARG A 374 -15.65 30.14 14.97
C ARG A 374 -14.50 29.67 15.88
N CYS A 375 -13.98 28.48 15.62
CA CYS A 375 -12.88 27.89 16.38
C CYS A 375 -12.02 27.05 15.41
N TYR A 376 -10.91 27.60 14.92
CA TYR A 376 -10.04 26.86 14.00
C TYR A 376 -8.81 26.25 14.68
N LYS A 377 -8.51 26.62 15.93
CA LYS A 377 -7.33 26.11 16.66
C LYS A 377 -7.75 25.05 17.68
N GLY A 378 -7.22 23.83 17.54
CA GLY A 378 -7.41 22.75 18.51
C GLY A 378 -8.77 22.06 18.41
N VAL A 379 -9.44 22.18 17.26
CA VAL A 379 -10.70 21.48 16.98
C VAL A 379 -10.44 20.12 16.36
N GLU A 380 -9.26 19.93 15.75
CA GLU A 380 -8.89 18.73 14.99
C GLU A 380 -9.02 17.44 15.80
N ASP A 381 -8.64 17.44 17.08
CA ASP A 381 -8.77 16.27 17.96
C ASP A 381 -10.23 15.84 18.19
N LYS A 382 -11.18 16.78 18.05
CA LYS A 382 -12.62 16.55 18.26
C LYS A 382 -13.37 16.24 16.97
N LEU A 383 -12.75 16.42 15.80
CA LEU A 383 -13.40 16.17 14.52
C LEU A 383 -13.63 14.67 14.31
N ASP A 384 -14.68 14.35 13.56
CA ASP A 384 -14.95 12.99 13.08
C ASP A 384 -13.90 12.54 12.06
N THR A 385 -13.27 13.50 11.39
CA THR A 385 -12.20 13.29 10.42
C THR A 385 -10.84 13.57 11.05
N PHE A 386 -9.81 12.78 10.72
CA PHE A 386 -8.46 12.97 11.27
C PHE A 386 -7.37 12.68 10.24
N ILE A 387 -6.14 13.13 10.54
CA ILE A 387 -4.97 12.95 9.68
C ILE A 387 -3.76 12.55 10.53
N VAL A 388 -2.99 11.61 10.02
CA VAL A 388 -1.69 11.21 10.58
C VAL A 388 -0.58 11.51 9.58
N TYR A 389 0.57 11.91 10.09
CA TYR A 389 1.77 12.20 9.32
C TYR A 389 2.87 11.20 9.63
N ASN A 390 3.65 10.86 8.61
CA ASN A 390 4.92 10.18 8.76
C ASN A 390 5.86 10.55 7.60
N GLU A 391 7.09 10.03 7.64
CA GLU A 391 8.07 10.18 6.58
C GLU A 391 7.53 9.66 5.25
N ARG A 392 7.77 10.42 4.18
CA ARG A 392 7.21 10.10 2.85
C ARG A 392 7.53 8.68 2.38
N ARG A 393 8.76 8.20 2.58
CA ARG A 393 9.19 6.85 2.15
C ARG A 393 8.51 5.72 2.94
N ARG A 394 7.85 6.03 4.05
CA ARG A 394 7.04 5.08 4.83
C ARG A 394 5.56 5.12 4.47
N VAL A 395 5.06 6.28 4.00
CA VAL A 395 3.65 6.45 3.63
C VAL A 395 3.41 6.19 2.14
N THR A 396 4.23 6.74 1.25
CA THR A 396 3.98 6.70 -0.19
C THR A 396 5.24 6.56 -1.04
N SER A 397 5.30 5.47 -1.80
CA SER A 397 6.19 5.29 -2.93
C SER A 397 5.51 4.39 -3.95
N SER A 398 5.17 4.97 -5.10
CA SER A 398 4.25 4.34 -6.06
C SER A 398 4.94 3.90 -7.35
N ALA A 399 4.72 2.67 -7.80
CA ALA A 399 5.13 2.23 -9.14
C ALA A 399 4.01 2.52 -10.16
N LYS A 400 3.98 3.73 -10.73
CA LYS A 400 2.87 4.21 -11.58
C LYS A 400 3.25 4.55 -13.02
N ARG A 401 4.52 4.85 -13.29
CA ARG A 401 4.96 5.25 -14.64
C ARG A 401 6.27 4.61 -15.03
N LYS A 402 6.40 4.28 -16.32
CA LYS A 402 7.66 3.87 -16.93
C LYS A 402 8.61 5.07 -16.99
N ARG A 403 9.89 4.84 -16.69
CA ARG A 403 10.95 5.84 -16.91
C ARG A 403 11.07 6.13 -18.41
N ARG A 404 11.10 7.40 -18.81
CA ARG A 404 11.45 7.80 -20.18
C ARG A 404 12.97 7.91 -20.27
N HIS A 405 13.55 7.54 -21.41
CA HIS A 405 15.02 7.53 -21.59
C HIS A 405 15.68 8.91 -21.38
N SER A 406 14.95 10.01 -21.55
CA SER A 406 15.45 11.38 -21.32
C SER A 406 15.11 11.95 -19.93
N ASP A 407 14.41 11.20 -19.08
CA ASP A 407 13.94 11.67 -17.78
C ASP A 407 14.84 11.15 -16.65
N ASN A 408 15.50 12.07 -15.94
CA ASN A 408 16.37 11.76 -14.82
C ASN A 408 15.59 11.55 -13.51
N THR A 409 14.27 11.81 -13.47
CA THR A 409 13.49 11.61 -12.24
C THR A 409 12.96 10.18 -12.10
N LEU A 410 13.35 9.53 -11.02
CA LEU A 410 12.83 8.22 -10.58
C LEU A 410 11.51 8.36 -9.79
N HIS A 411 10.93 9.55 -9.70
CA HIS A 411 9.68 9.74 -8.97
C HIS A 411 8.55 8.93 -9.60
N GLN A 412 7.83 8.15 -8.78
CA GLN A 412 6.73 7.27 -9.19
C GLN A 412 7.09 6.17 -10.22
N THR A 413 8.37 5.85 -10.40
CA THR A 413 8.82 4.73 -11.24
C THR A 413 9.04 3.47 -10.40
N PRO A 414 8.98 2.26 -11.00
CA PRO A 414 9.36 1.03 -10.32
C PRO A 414 10.75 1.09 -9.67
N ASP A 415 11.74 1.68 -10.36
CA ASP A 415 13.11 1.87 -9.86
C ASP A 415 13.17 2.78 -8.64
N GLY A 416 12.47 3.93 -8.66
CA GLY A 416 12.44 4.85 -7.53
C GLY A 416 11.75 4.24 -6.31
N ALA A 417 10.67 3.48 -6.53
CA ALA A 417 10.01 2.74 -5.49
C ALA A 417 10.90 1.65 -4.87
N LEU A 418 11.76 1.00 -5.68
CA LEU A 418 12.71 0.00 -5.18
C LEU A 418 13.75 0.68 -4.29
N LEU A 419 14.30 1.82 -4.72
CA LEU A 419 15.25 2.57 -3.91
C LEU A 419 14.66 3.01 -2.56
N ASP A 420 13.38 3.38 -2.52
CA ASP A 420 12.71 3.71 -1.26
C ASP A 420 12.53 2.49 -0.35
N ILE A 421 12.20 1.31 -0.89
CA ILE A 421 12.19 0.05 -0.13
C ILE A 421 13.58 -0.25 0.45
N LEU A 422 14.64 -0.12 -0.36
CA LEU A 422 15.99 -0.40 0.09
C LEU A 422 16.48 0.63 1.13
N ARG A 423 16.02 1.88 1.06
CA ARG A 423 16.28 2.91 2.09
C ARG A 423 15.58 2.56 3.39
N ASN A 424 14.34 2.09 3.33
CA ASN A 424 13.63 1.61 4.51
C ASN A 424 14.33 0.37 5.11
N ALA A 425 14.84 -0.54 4.29
CA ALA A 425 15.65 -1.67 4.75
C ALA A 425 16.97 -1.20 5.40
N TYR A 426 17.61 -0.17 4.83
CA TYR A 426 18.78 0.47 5.43
C TYR A 426 18.46 1.06 6.81
N ASP A 427 17.40 1.85 6.92
CA ASP A 427 16.96 2.48 8.18
C ASP A 427 16.55 1.41 9.22
N LEU A 428 15.99 0.28 8.78
CA LEU A 428 15.63 -0.83 9.65
C LEU A 428 16.87 -1.53 10.23
N LEU A 429 17.80 -1.95 9.37
CA LEU A 429 18.93 -2.81 9.73
C LEU A 429 20.09 -2.05 10.37
N SER A 430 20.31 -0.77 10.01
CA SER A 430 21.33 0.08 10.64
C SER A 430 21.10 0.27 12.14
N HIS A 431 19.83 0.30 12.57
CA HIS A 431 19.46 0.35 14.00
C HIS A 431 19.67 -0.99 14.73
N CYS A 432 20.09 -2.04 14.03
CA CYS A 432 20.39 -3.36 14.59
C CYS A 432 21.91 -3.61 14.69
N ASP A 433 22.74 -2.55 14.64
CA ASP A 433 24.21 -2.62 14.60
C ASP A 433 24.77 -3.43 13.41
N ILE A 434 24.04 -3.46 12.29
CA ILE A 434 24.52 -4.05 11.03
C ILE A 434 25.18 -2.94 10.21
N GLU A 435 26.40 -3.17 9.74
CA GLU A 435 27.08 -2.26 8.83
C GLU A 435 26.63 -2.50 7.37
N LEU A 436 26.17 -1.45 6.69
CA LEU A 436 25.72 -1.54 5.29
C LEU A 436 25.93 -0.20 4.57
N PRO A 437 26.14 -0.18 3.25
CA PRO A 437 26.40 1.06 2.53
C PRO A 437 25.16 1.95 2.51
N GLN A 438 25.33 3.25 2.73
CA GLN A 438 24.22 4.19 2.68
C GLN A 438 23.72 4.37 1.23
N ILE A 439 22.40 4.46 1.08
CA ILE A 439 21.78 4.75 -0.21
C ILE A 439 21.72 6.27 -0.41
N GLU A 440 22.45 6.74 -1.42
CA GLU A 440 22.53 8.16 -1.79
C GLU A 440 21.25 8.67 -2.50
N GLY A 441 21.32 9.89 -3.05
CA GLY A 441 20.26 10.48 -3.84
C GLY A 441 19.90 9.67 -5.10
N ASN A 442 18.68 9.86 -5.60
CA ASN A 442 18.18 9.15 -6.78
C ASN A 442 19.07 9.36 -8.02
N ASP A 443 19.71 10.51 -8.13
CA ASP A 443 20.61 10.92 -9.22
C ASP A 443 21.78 9.95 -9.44
N LYS A 444 22.23 9.28 -8.39
CA LYS A 444 23.35 8.33 -8.44
C LYS A 444 22.99 7.01 -9.10
N TYR A 445 21.73 6.61 -8.98
CA TYR A 445 21.26 5.28 -9.35
C TYR A 445 20.45 5.25 -10.64
N VAL A 446 20.29 6.40 -11.30
CA VAL A 446 19.62 6.52 -12.60
C VAL A 446 20.24 5.58 -13.64
N GLU A 447 21.57 5.43 -13.60
CA GLU A 447 22.35 4.64 -14.58
C GLU A 447 23.18 3.51 -13.95
N SER A 448 23.23 3.37 -12.62
CA SER A 448 24.15 2.44 -11.94
C SER A 448 23.49 1.31 -11.13
N GLY A 449 22.16 1.19 -11.13
CA GLY A 449 21.44 0.19 -10.32
C GLY A 449 21.60 0.43 -8.81
N PRO A 450 20.85 -0.27 -7.94
CA PRO A 450 20.97 -0.09 -6.49
C PRO A 450 22.31 -0.64 -5.95
N PRO A 451 22.78 -0.18 -4.77
CA PRO A 451 24.06 -0.62 -4.21
C PRO A 451 24.02 -2.04 -3.61
N PHE A 452 22.84 -2.60 -3.37
CA PHE A 452 22.56 -3.95 -2.89
C PHE A 452 21.08 -4.26 -3.14
N LEU A 453 20.67 -5.51 -2.95
CA LEU A 453 19.27 -5.92 -2.90
C LEU A 453 18.95 -6.54 -1.54
N ILE A 454 17.92 -6.05 -0.85
CA ILE A 454 17.44 -6.62 0.40
C ILE A 454 15.93 -6.81 0.30
N TYR A 455 15.48 -8.06 0.44
CA TYR A 455 14.09 -8.46 0.44
C TYR A 455 13.77 -9.21 1.72
N LEU A 456 12.91 -8.60 2.54
CA LEU A 456 12.50 -9.13 3.83
C LEU A 456 11.02 -9.50 3.74
N HIS A 457 10.68 -10.74 4.11
CA HIS A 457 9.29 -11.16 4.19
C HIS A 457 8.54 -10.28 5.22
N PRO A 458 7.37 -9.70 4.89
CA PRO A 458 6.62 -8.83 5.81
C PRO A 458 6.31 -9.50 7.17
N ALA A 459 6.07 -10.82 7.17
CA ALA A 459 5.85 -11.63 8.38
C ALA A 459 7.06 -11.78 9.33
N LEU A 460 8.26 -11.32 8.96
CA LEU A 460 9.34 -11.13 9.94
C LEU A 460 8.88 -10.19 11.07
N GLY A 461 8.04 -9.22 10.73
CA GLY A 461 7.40 -8.30 11.64
C GLY A 461 6.88 -7.10 10.85
N PRO A 462 5.57 -6.93 10.68
CA PRO A 462 5.02 -5.78 9.95
C PRO A 462 5.30 -4.45 10.68
N LEU A 463 5.70 -4.51 11.95
CA LEU A 463 6.28 -3.41 12.70
C LEU A 463 7.80 -3.51 12.72
N TRP A 464 8.50 -2.41 12.43
CA TRP A 464 9.96 -2.38 12.46
C TRP A 464 10.54 -2.74 13.83
N GLU A 465 9.89 -2.38 14.93
CA GLU A 465 10.32 -2.75 16.29
C GLU A 465 10.36 -4.27 16.50
N VAL A 466 9.46 -5.02 15.86
CA VAL A 466 9.40 -6.48 15.92
C VAL A 466 10.52 -7.07 15.07
N THR A 467 10.67 -6.59 13.83
CA THR A 467 11.71 -7.10 12.93
C THR A 467 13.11 -6.84 13.50
N ARG A 468 13.37 -5.65 14.06
CA ARG A 468 14.67 -5.29 14.66
C ARG A 468 15.16 -6.28 15.72
N GLN A 469 14.26 -6.85 16.53
CA GLN A 469 14.66 -7.80 17.59
C GLN A 469 15.21 -9.13 17.04
N LYS A 470 14.89 -9.46 15.78
CA LYS A 470 15.40 -10.66 15.08
C LYS A 470 16.77 -10.46 14.46
N PHE A 471 17.27 -9.23 14.40
CA PHE A 471 18.58 -8.86 13.84
C PHE A 471 19.47 -8.24 14.92
N ASN A 472 20.75 -8.58 14.92
CA ASN A 472 21.73 -7.97 15.83
C ASN A 472 23.14 -8.18 15.27
N GLY A 473 23.86 -7.10 15.02
CA GLY A 473 25.27 -7.11 14.63
C GLY A 473 25.56 -7.67 13.23
N GLY A 474 26.76 -7.42 12.73
CA GLY A 474 27.28 -7.97 11.47
C GLY A 474 27.41 -6.94 10.37
N SER A 475 27.46 -7.38 9.11
CA SER A 475 27.63 -6.48 7.96
C SER A 475 27.06 -7.05 6.66
N ILE A 476 26.66 -6.15 5.75
CA ILE A 476 26.23 -6.45 4.38
C ILE A 476 27.06 -5.58 3.42
N SER A 477 27.93 -6.21 2.65
CA SER A 477 28.83 -5.55 1.70
C SER A 477 28.07 -4.96 0.50
N LYS A 478 28.65 -3.93 -0.13
CA LYS A 478 28.15 -3.39 -1.41
C LYS A 478 28.14 -4.49 -2.48
N GLY A 479 27.07 -4.53 -3.27
CA GLY A 479 26.85 -5.55 -4.29
C GLY A 479 26.22 -6.84 -3.75
N SER A 480 25.92 -6.90 -2.45
CA SER A 480 25.30 -8.08 -1.86
C SER A 480 23.80 -8.16 -2.13
N GLU A 481 23.28 -9.37 -1.99
CA GLU A 481 21.86 -9.67 -2.02
C GLU A 481 21.46 -10.45 -0.77
N LEU A 482 20.44 -9.98 -0.08
CA LEU A 482 19.82 -10.66 1.05
C LEU A 482 18.34 -10.90 0.75
N GLN A 483 17.92 -12.16 0.70
CA GLN A 483 16.51 -12.52 0.60
C GLN A 483 16.12 -13.43 1.77
N ILE A 484 15.21 -12.94 2.62
CA ILE A 484 14.70 -13.67 3.78
C ILE A 484 13.21 -13.91 3.60
N GLU A 485 12.85 -15.12 3.18
CA GLU A 485 11.48 -15.60 2.97
C GLU A 485 11.09 -16.61 4.07
N VAL A 486 11.28 -16.19 5.33
CA VAL A 486 10.96 -16.93 6.57
C VAL A 486 10.43 -15.95 7.62
N ALA A 487 9.52 -16.39 8.51
CA ALA A 487 9.04 -15.55 9.63
C ALA A 487 9.83 -15.83 10.92
N GLU A 488 10.12 -17.10 11.21
CA GLU A 488 10.93 -17.51 12.35
C GLU A 488 12.42 -17.45 11.97
N PHE A 489 13.01 -16.28 12.20
CA PHE A 489 14.37 -15.95 11.81
C PHE A 489 15.17 -15.37 12.97
N SER A 490 16.45 -15.73 13.07
CA SER A 490 17.38 -15.15 14.02
C SER A 490 18.72 -14.87 13.34
N TRP A 491 19.11 -13.60 13.34
CA TRP A 491 20.39 -13.11 12.83
C TRP A 491 21.22 -12.52 13.96
N ARG A 492 22.41 -13.09 14.18
CA ARG A 492 23.39 -12.62 15.16
C ARG A 492 24.77 -12.57 14.53
N ASN A 493 25.33 -11.37 14.38
CA ASN A 493 26.68 -11.11 13.89
C ASN A 493 27.01 -11.81 12.56
N VAL A 494 26.12 -11.71 11.56
CA VAL A 494 26.34 -12.33 10.26
C VAL A 494 27.00 -11.33 9.31
N GLN A 495 28.02 -11.78 8.57
CA GLN A 495 28.72 -11.01 7.55
C GLN A 495 28.36 -11.55 6.17
N LEU A 496 27.83 -10.70 5.31
CA LEU A 496 27.39 -11.05 3.97
C LEU A 496 28.20 -10.28 2.91
N ASP A 497 28.92 -11.03 2.09
CA ASP A 497 29.60 -10.56 0.88
C ASP A 497 29.20 -11.46 -0.30
N GLY A 498 28.20 -11.04 -1.06
CA GLY A 498 27.57 -11.83 -2.13
C GLY A 498 26.07 -12.03 -1.92
N SER A 499 25.52 -13.16 -2.39
CA SER A 499 24.10 -13.50 -2.31
C SER A 499 23.79 -14.52 -1.21
N LEU A 500 22.84 -14.20 -0.32
CA LEU A 500 22.23 -15.09 0.67
C LEU A 500 20.71 -15.12 0.46
N ILE A 501 20.17 -16.29 0.15
CA ILE A 501 18.76 -16.51 -0.14
C ILE A 501 18.24 -17.60 0.77
N ILE A 502 17.27 -17.27 1.63
CA ILE A 502 16.60 -18.22 2.54
C ILE A 502 15.12 -18.25 2.17
N ILE A 503 14.62 -19.43 1.81
CA ILE A 503 13.24 -19.63 1.37
C ILE A 503 12.60 -20.75 2.17
N ALA A 504 11.46 -20.46 2.79
CA ALA A 504 10.58 -21.49 3.32
C ALA A 504 9.32 -21.62 2.48
N GLU A 505 8.88 -22.87 2.31
CA GLU A 505 7.57 -23.20 1.77
C GLU A 505 6.47 -22.73 2.73
N ASN A 506 6.58 -23.11 4.00
CA ASN A 506 5.67 -22.71 5.07
C ASN A 506 6.27 -21.55 5.86
N VAL A 507 5.92 -20.31 5.52
CA VAL A 507 6.48 -19.13 6.19
C VAL A 507 5.78 -18.79 7.51
N MET A 508 4.45 -18.87 7.54
CA MET A 508 3.59 -18.42 8.65
C MET A 508 2.77 -19.56 9.26
N GLY A 509 2.95 -20.79 8.77
CA GLY A 509 2.17 -21.96 9.13
C GLY A 509 1.97 -22.87 7.92
N SER A 510 1.02 -23.81 8.03
CA SER A 510 0.80 -24.86 7.04
C SER A 510 -0.56 -24.73 6.36
N THR A 511 -0.63 -25.06 5.07
CA THR A 511 -1.90 -25.13 4.33
C THR A 511 -2.73 -26.33 4.80
N ARG A 512 -4.02 -26.11 5.04
CA ARG A 512 -5.02 -27.14 5.30
C ARG A 512 -6.18 -27.00 4.33
N ILE A 513 -6.87 -28.11 4.07
CA ILE A 513 -8.09 -28.10 3.28
C ILE A 513 -9.24 -27.74 4.21
N ASP A 514 -10.00 -26.70 3.86
CA ASP A 514 -11.19 -26.29 4.60
C ASP A 514 -12.37 -27.26 4.34
N PRO A 515 -13.50 -27.12 5.05
CA PRO A 515 -14.68 -27.95 4.81
C PRO A 515 -15.24 -27.88 3.38
N ASN A 516 -14.95 -26.79 2.64
CA ASN A 516 -15.38 -26.59 1.25
C ASN A 516 -14.38 -27.15 0.23
N GLY A 517 -13.25 -27.71 0.67
CA GLY A 517 -12.22 -28.26 -0.20
C GLY A 517 -11.15 -27.25 -0.64
N GLU A 518 -11.15 -26.03 -0.10
CA GLU A 518 -10.21 -24.98 -0.45
C GLU A 518 -8.90 -25.06 0.38
N PRO A 519 -7.73 -24.84 -0.22
CA PRO A 519 -6.48 -24.74 0.51
C PRO A 519 -6.39 -23.41 1.26
N ILE A 520 -6.46 -23.45 2.59
CA ILE A 520 -6.35 -22.29 3.48
C ILE A 520 -5.07 -22.40 4.31
N LEU A 521 -4.30 -21.31 4.36
CA LEU A 521 -3.16 -21.15 5.23
C LEU A 521 -3.64 -21.07 6.68
N GLN A 522 -3.30 -22.07 7.48
CA GLN A 522 -3.49 -22.01 8.92
C GLN A 522 -2.23 -21.46 9.58
N TYR A 523 -2.37 -20.34 10.29
CA TYR A 523 -1.27 -19.78 11.06
C TYR A 523 -0.90 -20.69 12.21
N GLY A 524 0.39 -20.86 12.42
CA GLY A 524 0.89 -21.78 13.42
C GLY A 524 2.40 -21.80 13.50
N ASN A 525 2.90 -22.65 14.38
CA ASN A 525 4.33 -22.88 14.54
C ASN A 525 4.87 -23.92 13.54
N ARG A 526 4.04 -24.56 12.72
CA ARG A 526 4.55 -25.48 11.69
C ARG A 526 5.06 -24.70 10.47
N CYS A 527 6.27 -24.16 10.57
CA CYS A 527 6.88 -23.28 9.57
C CYS A 527 8.40 -23.48 9.48
N GLY A 528 9.00 -23.03 8.38
CA GLY A 528 10.45 -23.05 8.21
C GLY A 528 11.17 -22.09 9.16
N ARG A 529 12.28 -22.52 9.75
CA ARG A 529 13.09 -21.73 10.68
C ARG A 529 14.52 -21.60 10.23
N CYS A 530 15.11 -20.42 10.45
CA CYS A 530 16.52 -20.20 10.18
C CYS A 530 17.20 -19.40 11.30
N ARG A 531 18.29 -19.95 11.84
CA ARG A 531 19.12 -19.31 12.87
C ARG A 531 20.57 -19.22 12.39
N LEU A 532 21.09 -18.00 12.34
CA LEU A 532 22.46 -17.70 11.95
C LEU A 532 23.18 -17.02 13.11
N GLN A 533 24.25 -17.65 13.60
CA GLN A 533 25.08 -17.16 14.70
C GLN A 533 26.54 -17.08 14.24
N ASN A 534 27.11 -15.87 14.20
CA ASN A 534 28.50 -15.64 13.80
C ASN A 534 28.86 -16.30 12.45
N VAL A 535 27.99 -16.12 11.44
CA VAL A 535 28.13 -16.73 10.11
C VAL A 535 28.76 -15.74 9.16
N LYS A 536 29.73 -16.18 8.36
CA LYS A 536 30.30 -15.40 7.26
C LYS A 536 29.96 -16.05 5.92
N VAL A 537 29.29 -15.32 5.04
CA VAL A 537 28.91 -15.78 3.69
C VAL A 537 29.75 -15.00 2.68
N VAL A 538 30.51 -15.72 1.84
CA VAL A 538 31.36 -15.11 0.79
C VAL A 538 31.14 -15.83 -0.54
N ASN A 539 30.54 -15.16 -1.52
CA ASN A 539 30.36 -15.69 -2.87
C ASN A 539 30.29 -14.56 -3.90
N LYS A 540 30.34 -14.89 -5.19
CA LYS A 540 30.33 -13.89 -6.28
C LYS A 540 28.99 -13.15 -6.48
N GLY A 541 27.90 -13.60 -5.86
CA GLY A 541 26.61 -12.92 -5.88
C GLY A 541 26.03 -12.64 -7.28
N ILE A 542 25.34 -11.49 -7.39
CA ILE A 542 24.73 -11.00 -8.63
C ILE A 542 25.80 -10.54 -9.64
N ASN A 543 25.57 -10.86 -10.91
CA ASN A 543 26.32 -10.27 -12.01
C ASN A 543 25.84 -8.85 -12.29
N TRP A 544 26.34 -7.86 -11.55
CA TRP A 544 25.92 -6.45 -11.66
C TRP A 544 26.25 -5.79 -13.01
N SER A 545 27.14 -6.37 -13.82
CA SER A 545 27.46 -5.86 -15.15
C SER A 545 26.58 -6.45 -16.27
N PHE A 546 25.66 -7.37 -15.94
CA PHE A 546 24.72 -7.92 -16.90
C PHE A 546 23.64 -6.89 -17.27
N GLY A 547 23.65 -6.47 -18.53
CA GLY A 547 22.80 -5.37 -19.03
C GLY A 547 21.30 -5.65 -19.02
N ASP A 548 20.89 -6.92 -19.03
CA ASP A 548 19.47 -7.30 -19.03
C ASP A 548 18.89 -7.47 -17.62
N ASN A 549 19.66 -7.20 -16.56
CA ASN A 549 19.15 -7.23 -15.18
C ASN A 549 18.02 -6.20 -15.00
N ILE A 550 16.88 -6.64 -14.47
CA ILE A 550 15.78 -5.77 -14.07
C ILE A 550 15.58 -5.87 -12.56
N TYR A 551 16.31 -5.03 -11.83
CA TYR A 551 16.39 -5.06 -10.37
C TYR A 551 15.04 -4.96 -9.67
N TRP A 552 14.15 -4.05 -10.12
CA TRP A 552 12.83 -3.87 -9.51
C TRP A 552 11.86 -5.02 -9.79
N LYS A 553 12.09 -5.83 -10.83
CA LYS A 553 11.37 -7.11 -11.03
C LYS A 553 11.97 -8.24 -10.20
N HIS A 554 13.18 -8.04 -9.67
CA HIS A 554 14.06 -9.08 -9.15
C HIS A 554 14.44 -10.14 -10.20
N ASP A 555 14.49 -9.73 -11.47
CA ASP A 555 14.96 -10.55 -12.57
C ASP A 555 16.46 -10.26 -12.78
N VAL A 556 17.30 -11.05 -12.11
CA VAL A 556 18.75 -10.81 -12.02
C VAL A 556 19.56 -12.08 -12.27
N GLN A 557 20.66 -11.94 -13.01
CA GLN A 557 21.64 -13.01 -13.21
C GLN A 557 22.59 -13.09 -12.02
N ARG A 558 22.91 -14.31 -11.58
CA ARG A 558 23.85 -14.58 -10.47
C ARG A 558 25.01 -15.44 -10.94
N PHE A 559 26.20 -15.18 -10.43
CA PHE A 559 27.36 -16.05 -10.57
C PHE A 559 27.35 -17.17 -9.54
N GLU A 560 27.11 -16.83 -8.28
CA GLU A 560 27.11 -17.76 -7.15
C GLU A 560 26.11 -17.25 -6.10
N ALA A 561 25.52 -18.15 -5.32
CA ALA A 561 24.71 -17.78 -4.16
C ALA A 561 24.78 -18.86 -3.08
N LEU A 562 24.56 -18.46 -1.83
CA LEU A 562 24.16 -19.38 -0.77
C LEU A 562 22.64 -19.42 -0.73
N LYS A 563 22.05 -20.57 -1.07
CA LYS A 563 20.61 -20.79 -1.03
C LYS A 563 20.24 -21.81 0.05
N VAL A 564 19.33 -21.45 0.94
CA VAL A 564 18.73 -22.34 1.94
C VAL A 564 17.26 -22.51 1.59
N ILE A 565 16.82 -23.76 1.40
CA ILE A 565 15.45 -24.13 1.05
C ILE A 565 14.90 -25.00 2.18
N LEU A 566 13.83 -24.51 2.82
CA LEU A 566 13.17 -25.14 3.96
C LEU A 566 11.80 -25.67 3.52
N HIS A 567 11.66 -26.98 3.44
CA HIS A 567 10.39 -27.64 3.13
C HIS A 567 9.57 -27.86 4.40
N GLY A 568 8.26 -27.62 4.36
CA GLY A 568 7.39 -27.80 5.53
C GLY A 568 7.91 -27.14 6.83
N ASN A 569 8.11 -27.94 7.88
CA ASN A 569 8.60 -27.54 9.20
C ASN A 569 10.13 -27.68 9.35
N ALA A 570 10.89 -27.53 8.26
CA ALA A 570 12.34 -27.65 8.28
C ALA A 570 13.05 -26.55 9.09
N GLU A 571 14.21 -26.89 9.64
CA GLU A 571 15.05 -25.95 10.38
C GLU A 571 16.48 -25.92 9.84
N PHE A 572 17.04 -24.73 9.73
CA PHE A 572 18.44 -24.52 9.39
C PHE A 572 19.14 -23.71 10.48
N GLU A 573 20.26 -24.22 10.97
CA GLU A 573 21.12 -23.54 11.93
C GLU A 573 22.56 -23.51 11.43
N ALA A 574 23.17 -22.32 11.41
CA ALA A 574 24.58 -22.17 11.14
C ALA A 574 25.24 -21.40 12.28
N ASP A 575 26.34 -21.95 12.81
CA ASP A 575 27.00 -21.46 14.01
C ASP A 575 28.52 -21.44 13.83
N ASN A 576 29.13 -20.26 14.03
CA ASN A 576 30.57 -20.02 13.98
C ASN A 576 31.24 -20.62 12.73
N VAL A 577 30.74 -20.23 11.55
CA VAL A 577 31.12 -20.87 10.29
C VAL A 577 31.27 -19.88 9.14
N THR A 578 32.22 -20.16 8.24
CA THR A 578 32.38 -19.43 6.97
C THR A 578 31.92 -20.31 5.82
N ILE A 579 30.93 -19.85 5.06
CA ILE A 579 30.36 -20.55 3.91
C ILE A 579 30.80 -19.81 2.64
N GLN A 580 31.51 -20.51 1.76
CA GLN A 580 32.12 -19.92 0.56
C GLN A 580 31.59 -20.55 -0.73
N GLY A 581 31.49 -19.73 -1.77
CA GLY A 581 31.11 -20.13 -3.12
C GLY A 581 29.61 -20.41 -3.29
N ASN A 582 29.28 -21.13 -4.36
CA ASN A 582 27.89 -21.50 -4.67
C ASN A 582 27.47 -22.72 -3.85
N GLN A 583 26.52 -22.55 -2.93
CA GLN A 583 26.07 -23.60 -2.02
C GLN A 583 24.54 -23.64 -1.96
N ILE A 584 23.96 -24.83 -1.98
CA ILE A 584 22.52 -25.03 -1.83
C ILE A 584 22.29 -26.04 -0.71
N PHE A 585 21.61 -25.59 0.34
CA PHE A 585 21.13 -26.45 1.42
C PHE A 585 19.63 -26.62 1.26
N GLU A 586 19.21 -27.86 1.05
CA GLU A 586 17.80 -28.24 0.95
C GLU A 586 17.46 -29.15 2.13
N ILE A 587 16.54 -28.69 2.97
CA ILE A 587 16.19 -29.34 4.23
C ILE A 587 14.75 -29.89 4.08
N PRO A 588 14.56 -31.23 4.17
CA PRO A 588 13.23 -31.84 4.07
C PRO A 588 12.30 -31.48 5.24
N ASP A 589 10.99 -31.63 5.04
CA ASP A 589 9.99 -31.45 6.11
C ASP A 589 10.29 -32.34 7.32
N GLY A 590 10.24 -31.75 8.51
CA GLY A 590 10.49 -32.44 9.77
C GLY A 590 11.98 -32.69 10.07
N TYR A 591 12.92 -32.05 9.37
CA TYR A 591 14.36 -32.17 9.64
C TYR A 591 14.99 -30.85 10.07
N LYS A 592 16.06 -30.97 10.85
CA LYS A 592 16.95 -29.89 11.27
C LYS A 592 18.34 -30.11 10.71
N MET A 593 18.83 -29.16 9.93
CA MET A 593 20.21 -29.11 9.47
C MET A 593 21.00 -28.15 10.34
N LYS A 594 22.09 -28.62 10.96
CA LYS A 594 23.06 -27.81 11.69
C LYS A 594 24.41 -27.80 10.97
N ILE A 595 24.94 -26.61 10.74
CA ILE A 595 26.24 -26.38 10.11
C ILE A 595 27.17 -25.70 11.11
N THR A 596 28.33 -26.31 11.33
CA THR A 596 29.42 -25.79 12.16
C THR A 596 30.75 -25.86 11.42
N SER A 597 31.76 -25.15 11.92
CA SER A 597 33.13 -25.36 11.46
C SER A 597 33.64 -26.73 11.94
N GLY A 598 34.15 -27.55 11.03
CA GLY A 598 34.83 -28.82 11.31
C GLY A 598 36.32 -28.76 10.95
N ASP A 599 37.06 -29.83 11.28
CA ASP A 599 38.54 -29.88 11.16
C ASP A 599 39.06 -29.73 9.71
N SER A 600 38.25 -30.05 8.71
CA SER A 600 38.62 -30.00 7.28
C SER A 600 37.57 -29.34 6.38
N GLY A 601 36.65 -28.53 6.94
CA GLY A 601 35.59 -27.87 6.18
C GLY A 601 34.30 -27.68 6.98
N LEU A 602 33.16 -27.62 6.28
CA LEU A 602 31.85 -27.54 6.92
C LEU A 602 31.47 -28.89 7.52
N GLN A 603 31.17 -28.92 8.81
CA GLN A 603 30.51 -30.06 9.43
C GLN A 603 29.00 -29.86 9.31
N VAL A 604 28.33 -30.73 8.55
CA VAL A 604 26.89 -30.68 8.32
C VAL A 604 26.23 -31.87 9.02
N GLN A 605 25.28 -31.59 9.89
CA GLN A 605 24.48 -32.61 10.58
C GLN A 605 23.01 -32.42 10.20
N LEU A 606 22.37 -33.47 9.69
CA LEU A 606 20.95 -33.47 9.37
C LEU A 606 20.25 -34.48 10.27
N ASN A 607 19.44 -33.98 11.20
CA ASN A 607 18.73 -34.80 12.18
C ASN A 607 17.22 -34.65 12.01
N PRO A 608 16.43 -35.72 12.14
CA PRO A 608 14.97 -35.58 12.21
C PRO A 608 14.59 -34.83 13.49
N LEU A 609 13.55 -34.01 13.40
CA LEU A 609 12.93 -33.38 14.56
C LEU A 609 12.26 -34.45 15.42
N GLU A 610 12.42 -34.36 16.74
CA GLU A 610 11.72 -35.26 17.65
C GLU A 610 10.20 -35.07 17.52
N GLN A 611 9.45 -36.16 17.71
CA GLN A 611 8.00 -36.14 17.55
C GLN A 611 7.30 -35.16 18.51
N LYS A 612 7.92 -34.84 19.65
CA LYS A 612 7.41 -33.87 20.63
C LYS A 612 7.49 -32.42 20.15
N ILE A 613 8.46 -32.11 19.29
CA ILE A 613 8.71 -30.75 18.77
C ILE A 613 8.28 -30.61 17.30
N MET A 614 7.65 -31.64 16.72
CA MET A 614 7.21 -31.66 15.33
C MET A 614 6.23 -30.53 15.00
N ASP A 615 5.44 -30.07 15.97
CA ASP A 615 4.46 -28.99 15.78
C ASP A 615 4.99 -27.61 16.21
N SER A 616 5.94 -27.54 17.15
CA SER A 616 6.47 -26.30 17.72
C SER A 616 7.82 -25.86 17.16
N GLY A 617 8.55 -26.78 16.51
CA GLY A 617 9.98 -26.66 16.23
C GLY A 617 10.84 -26.72 17.49
N SER A 618 12.16 -26.73 17.29
CA SER A 618 13.16 -26.69 18.38
C SER A 618 13.28 -25.32 19.04
N TRP A 619 12.80 -24.26 18.37
CA TRP A 619 12.68 -22.93 18.96
C TRP A 619 11.61 -22.10 18.25
N HIS A 620 11.13 -21.05 18.89
CA HIS A 620 10.26 -20.04 18.28
C HIS A 620 10.37 -18.70 19.00
N TRP A 621 9.98 -17.62 18.34
CA TRP A 621 9.78 -16.34 18.99
C TRP A 621 8.42 -16.30 19.70
N ASN A 622 8.43 -16.01 20.99
CA ASN A 622 7.25 -15.68 21.79
C ASN A 622 7.06 -14.17 21.84
N TYR A 623 5.82 -13.71 21.65
CA TYR A 623 5.49 -12.29 21.50
C TYR A 623 4.73 -11.83 22.75
N LYS A 624 5.23 -10.79 23.42
CA LYS A 624 4.60 -10.22 24.61
C LYS A 624 4.42 -8.72 24.45
N ILE A 625 3.25 -8.21 24.83
CA ILE A 625 3.02 -6.77 24.92
C ILE A 625 3.56 -6.29 26.27
N HIS A 626 4.42 -5.27 26.26
CA HIS A 626 4.92 -4.60 27.44
C HIS A 626 4.73 -3.08 27.28
N GLY A 627 3.73 -2.54 27.98
CA GLY A 627 3.29 -1.16 27.77
C GLY A 627 2.72 -0.97 26.37
N SER A 628 3.31 -0.05 25.60
CA SER A 628 2.95 0.25 24.22
C SER A 628 3.78 -0.51 23.18
N HIS A 629 4.69 -1.39 23.62
CA HIS A 629 5.68 -2.06 22.77
C HIS A 629 5.51 -3.58 22.74
N ILE A 630 6.00 -4.20 21.67
CA ILE A 630 6.05 -5.66 21.51
C ILE A 630 7.48 -6.14 21.77
N GLN A 631 7.63 -7.06 22.73
CA GLN A 631 8.89 -7.71 23.05
C GLN A 631 8.89 -9.16 22.58
N LEU A 632 10.01 -9.58 21.98
CA LEU A 632 10.24 -10.94 21.56
C LEU A 632 11.14 -11.66 22.57
N GLU A 633 10.73 -12.86 22.96
CA GLU A 633 11.52 -13.78 23.76
C GLU A 633 11.77 -15.04 22.95
N LEU A 634 13.04 -15.44 22.81
CA LEU A 634 13.40 -16.68 22.15
C LEU A 634 13.13 -17.85 23.11
N VAL A 635 12.25 -18.76 22.73
CA VAL A 635 11.92 -19.96 23.50
C VAL A 635 12.53 -21.16 22.80
N GLU A 636 13.42 -21.88 23.46
CA GLU A 636 13.94 -23.18 23.03
C GLU A 636 13.08 -24.30 23.66
N THR A 637 12.75 -25.33 22.87
CA THR A 637 11.80 -26.40 23.25
C THR A 637 12.51 -27.72 23.51
#